data_AF-A0AAJ1J7U1-F1
#
_entry.id   AF-A0AAJ1J7U1-F1
#
_cell.length_a   1.000
_cell.length_b   1.000
_cell.length_c   1.000
_cell.angle_alpha   90.00
_cell.angle_beta   90.00
_cell.angle_gamma   90.00
#
_symmetry.space_group_name_H-M   'P 1'
#
loop_
_entity.id
_entity.type
_entity.pdbx_description
1 polymer ?
#
loop_
_entity_poly.entity_id
_entity_poly.type
_entity_poly.pdbx_seq_one_letter_code
_entity_poly.pdbx_strand_id
1 'polypeptide(L)'
;MSQRLSVNQSNHQLTALPLTMGISHLQALATELRVVKVDESISLLLPDDTIAEQTTLLGRLPAVTAGSLGDAGFMADYGVNYAYYAGAMANGIHSEEMVIALGKQRILGIFGSGGLRIPRIAEAIARIRQALPEGPFGVNLLHNPGNPEWEMACVRLCMENQVRVIEASAYINLSSALVYYRASGLVQQPDGTILRHHRLIAKVSRREVAQNFLRPAPEKILQKLLAEELITPEQAELARQIPMADDITVEGDSGGHTDQGVLACIFRSVVQLRDEIADETQHDYQVRIGAAGGLGTSHAILAAFALGAAYVVTGSINQACVEAGTSRAVKKMLGQAQINDVATAPSADMFELGAKVQVLKQGSMYAVRAQKLYNLYKQHDSLDTLPVQEIALLEKQIYHKPLTEIWQETIAYFQSINQLDIIAKAEKQPKTKMALVFQWYLGQSSRWAITGDPVRNLDYQIWCGAAMGAMNEWLQGTPFEAVENRRVSDIAQLLMKGAAYLTRITLLELFNVAVPEQIKRHLPLHFYTGGENSQPNEFSHEQSHDDLADHSQVNDRHLNLMSIQKSQVRSKEPMDASTKLVLDNSKDFYKKCWELMPGGTHYNFGDPERPLVIPFDRGRNSRVWDLDGNEHLDLFCKFGALLVGHHNEAYNQSLIEYMGKVTSVDTCDLEVGVCETLVKHIPCAEMVRFCLSGTEAVQNALRLARAFTGKNRFIRFHGHYHGNADNIMGWRKKQDLTYPVPEQFKGDLLDTLGRDPKIMVDQTFMLPWNDIDVLTATIERYHNEIGAVLMEPLCINGGGIFPEEGYLEKTKALCEKYNIVLIFDEIITGVRLGLGGAQKLLGVTPHLATFGKALGGGSMPISAIVGRSDIMNLYTRGKVIHAGTFNGYPLGLAAIQTTFDLIERDPGCYDRMGNIMRQISDVFVKAAKAVDLPLVVQGMPTALVYHSQSTPVSSTEGYSDKVKFCDIIIREISKRYGIQFSPLSRMYSNLLMSQDDVRFFEERIFDAMANARKVIDITFKEGIDA
;
A
#
# COMPACT_ATOMS: atom_id res chain seq x y z
N MET A 1 19.76 -40.46 -34.67
CA MET A 1 20.01 -39.05 -34.32
C MET A 1 20.51 -39.02 -32.86
N SER A 2 21.73 -39.37 -32.46
CA SER A 2 23.09 -38.97 -32.86
C SER A 2 23.37 -37.46 -32.78
N GLN A 3 23.59 -36.93 -31.56
CA GLN A 3 24.86 -36.30 -31.12
C GLN A 3 24.69 -35.50 -29.81
N ARG A 4 25.54 -35.84 -28.84
CA ARG A 4 26.12 -35.08 -27.72
C ARG A 4 25.48 -33.76 -27.28
N LEU A 5 25.26 -33.64 -25.96
CA LEU A 5 25.93 -32.65 -25.10
C LEU A 5 25.91 -33.12 -23.64
N SER A 6 26.99 -33.80 -23.25
CA SER A 6 27.46 -33.84 -21.86
C SER A 6 28.18 -32.52 -21.57
N VAL A 7 27.73 -31.74 -20.59
CA VAL A 7 28.53 -30.64 -20.03
C VAL A 7 28.45 -30.67 -18.51
N ASN A 8 29.55 -31.16 -17.95
CA ASN A 8 30.22 -30.81 -16.70
C ASN A 8 29.41 -30.54 -15.43
N GLN A 9 29.50 -31.51 -14.50
CA GLN A 9 29.82 -31.20 -13.11
C GLN A 9 31.22 -30.55 -13.06
N SER A 10 31.28 -29.25 -12.81
CA SER A 10 32.47 -28.59 -12.28
C SER A 10 32.06 -27.65 -11.14
N ASN A 11 32.83 -27.70 -10.06
CA ASN A 11 32.80 -26.75 -8.94
C ASN A 11 33.16 -25.34 -9.42
N HIS A 12 32.22 -24.62 -10.02
CA HIS A 12 32.32 -23.18 -10.20
C HIS A 12 31.18 -22.49 -9.45
N GLN A 13 31.42 -22.16 -8.18
CA GLN A 13 30.96 -20.86 -7.73
C GLN A 13 31.63 -19.85 -8.68
N LEU A 14 30.85 -19.17 -9.52
CA LEU A 14 31.33 -17.97 -10.20
C LEU A 14 31.54 -16.93 -9.10
N THR A 15 32.70 -16.97 -8.43
CA THR A 15 33.16 -15.88 -7.58
C THR A 15 33.32 -14.65 -8.46
N ALA A 16 32.48 -13.65 -8.25
CA ALA A 16 32.60 -12.35 -8.91
C ALA A 16 34.01 -11.80 -8.65
N LEU A 17 34.67 -11.31 -9.69
CA LEU A 17 36.06 -10.89 -9.60
C LEU A 17 36.13 -9.50 -8.94
N PRO A 18 36.93 -9.28 -7.90
CA PRO A 18 37.03 -7.99 -7.23
C PRO A 18 37.73 -6.95 -8.12
N LEU A 19 37.19 -5.74 -8.18
CA LEU A 19 37.85 -4.58 -8.79
C LEU A 19 38.97 -4.07 -7.86
N THR A 20 40.24 -4.22 -8.27
CA THR A 20 41.40 -3.91 -7.42
C THR A 20 42.21 -2.70 -7.89
N MET A 21 42.26 -2.40 -9.19
CA MET A 21 43.01 -1.25 -9.72
C MET A 21 42.23 -0.45 -10.77
N GLY A 22 42.60 0.83 -10.92
CA GLY A 22 41.99 1.72 -11.93
C GLY A 22 40.59 2.25 -11.55
N ILE A 23 40.20 2.18 -10.27
CA ILE A 23 38.89 2.68 -9.79
C ILE A 23 38.72 4.17 -10.12
N SER A 24 39.79 4.97 -10.02
CA SER A 24 39.78 6.38 -10.41
C SER A 24 39.45 6.60 -11.89
N HIS A 25 39.81 5.67 -12.77
CA HIS A 25 39.53 5.77 -14.21
C HIS A 25 38.02 5.71 -14.51
N LEU A 26 37.19 5.15 -13.62
CA LEU A 26 35.73 5.19 -13.78
C LEU A 26 35.19 6.63 -13.88
N GLN A 27 35.90 7.61 -13.32
CA GLN A 27 35.55 9.03 -13.40
C GLN A 27 35.87 9.67 -14.76
N ALA A 28 36.70 9.04 -15.60
CA ALA A 28 37.01 9.50 -16.95
C ALA A 28 35.87 9.20 -17.93
N LEU A 29 34.70 9.81 -17.69
CA LEU A 29 33.43 9.52 -18.37
C LEU A 29 33.47 9.70 -19.89
N ALA A 30 34.35 10.57 -20.40
CA ALA A 30 34.54 10.80 -21.84
C ALA A 30 35.50 9.80 -22.51
N THR A 31 36.15 8.94 -21.74
CA THR A 31 37.15 8.00 -22.24
C THR A 31 36.62 6.57 -22.13
N GLU A 32 36.85 5.76 -23.16
CA GLU A 32 36.63 4.31 -23.09
C GLU A 32 37.63 3.69 -22.09
N LEU A 33 37.21 2.68 -21.33
CA LEU A 33 38.09 1.92 -20.45
C LEU A 33 38.19 0.48 -20.92
N ARG A 34 39.38 -0.11 -20.80
CA ARG A 34 39.59 -1.55 -21.02
C ARG A 34 39.46 -2.27 -19.69
N VAL A 35 38.62 -3.30 -19.64
CA VAL A 35 38.42 -4.17 -18.47
C VAL A 35 39.33 -5.37 -18.64
N VAL A 36 40.37 -5.48 -17.81
CA VAL A 36 41.35 -6.57 -17.90
C VAL A 36 41.32 -7.43 -16.63
N LYS A 37 41.41 -8.74 -16.80
CA LYS A 37 41.66 -9.71 -15.73
C LYS A 37 43.18 -9.86 -15.56
N VAL A 38 43.64 -9.67 -14.32
CA VAL A 38 45.02 -9.89 -13.88
C VAL A 38 44.94 -10.88 -12.73
N ASP A 39 45.50 -12.08 -12.90
CA ASP A 39 45.34 -13.20 -11.96
C ASP A 39 43.87 -13.45 -11.59
N GLU A 40 43.45 -13.26 -10.33
CA GLU A 40 42.06 -13.40 -9.86
C GLU A 40 41.38 -12.06 -9.54
N SER A 41 41.84 -10.95 -10.13
CA SER A 41 41.24 -9.63 -9.95
C SER A 41 41.05 -8.85 -11.25
N ILE A 42 40.31 -7.73 -11.15
CA ILE A 42 40.01 -6.83 -12.28
C ILE A 42 40.77 -5.52 -12.14
N SER A 43 41.34 -5.07 -13.26
CA SER A 43 41.92 -3.74 -13.42
C SER A 43 41.25 -2.98 -14.58
N LEU A 44 41.10 -1.66 -14.41
CA LEU A 44 40.60 -0.77 -15.46
C LEU A 44 41.75 0.06 -16.04
N LEU A 45 41.96 -0.07 -17.35
CA LEU A 45 43.04 0.63 -18.06
C LEU A 45 42.46 1.70 -19.00
N LEU A 46 43.16 2.83 -19.14
CA LEU A 46 42.90 3.80 -20.19
C LEU A 46 43.26 3.20 -21.56
N PRO A 47 42.84 3.78 -22.70
CA PRO A 47 43.10 3.23 -24.02
C PRO A 47 44.60 3.07 -24.35
N ASP A 48 45.44 3.99 -23.85
CA ASP A 48 46.86 4.06 -24.19
C ASP A 48 47.79 3.31 -23.22
N ASP A 49 47.25 2.77 -22.12
CA ASP A 49 48.06 2.01 -21.15
C ASP A 49 48.64 0.72 -21.79
N THR A 50 49.81 0.27 -21.38
CA THR A 50 50.37 -1.01 -21.86
C THR A 50 49.70 -2.20 -21.19
N ILE A 51 49.32 -3.20 -21.99
CA ILE A 51 48.77 -4.48 -21.51
C ILE A 51 49.94 -5.42 -21.24
N ALA A 52 50.17 -5.81 -19.98
CA ALA A 52 51.24 -6.74 -19.61
C ALA A 52 50.95 -8.17 -20.12
N GLU A 53 52.01 -8.96 -20.39
CA GLU A 53 51.93 -10.27 -21.07
C GLU A 53 51.03 -11.32 -20.35
N GLN A 54 50.77 -11.18 -19.05
CA GLN A 54 49.93 -12.09 -18.26
C GLN A 54 48.49 -11.60 -18.01
N THR A 55 48.00 -10.65 -18.81
CA THR A 55 46.67 -10.04 -18.62
C THR A 55 45.68 -10.44 -19.71
N THR A 56 44.42 -10.69 -19.34
CA THR A 56 43.34 -11.07 -20.28
C THR A 56 42.33 -9.94 -20.43
N LEU A 57 42.08 -9.46 -21.64
CA LEU A 57 41.03 -8.46 -21.89
C LEU A 57 39.64 -9.11 -21.81
N LEU A 58 38.82 -8.66 -20.85
CA LEU A 58 37.43 -9.12 -20.69
C LEU A 58 36.44 -8.32 -21.55
N GLY A 59 36.73 -7.04 -21.77
CA GLY A 59 35.86 -6.16 -22.54
C GLY A 59 36.26 -4.70 -22.47
N ARG A 60 35.37 -3.84 -22.99
CA ARG A 60 35.54 -2.39 -23.00
C ARG A 60 34.29 -1.75 -22.39
N LEU A 61 34.49 -0.76 -21.53
CA LEU A 61 33.43 0.12 -21.05
C LEU A 61 33.43 1.37 -21.94
N PRO A 62 32.32 1.68 -22.64
CA PRO A 62 32.27 2.84 -23.52
C PRO A 62 32.44 4.16 -22.75
N ALA A 63 32.75 5.22 -23.50
CA ALA A 63 32.56 6.58 -23.02
C ALA A 63 31.07 6.81 -22.72
N VAL A 64 30.74 7.14 -21.47
CA VAL A 64 29.37 7.43 -21.02
C VAL A 64 29.41 8.76 -20.32
N THR A 65 29.01 9.82 -21.00
CA THR A 65 28.99 11.18 -20.47
C THR A 65 27.59 11.56 -19.99
N ALA A 66 27.48 12.60 -19.17
CA ALA A 66 26.18 13.15 -18.78
C ALA A 66 25.31 13.55 -19.99
N GLY A 67 25.92 14.01 -21.09
CA GLY A 67 25.23 14.34 -22.35
C GLY A 67 24.91 13.13 -23.23
N SER A 68 25.31 11.91 -22.83
CA SER A 68 24.91 10.68 -23.52
C SER A 68 23.65 10.03 -22.93
N LEU A 69 23.15 10.55 -21.81
CA LEU A 69 21.94 10.06 -21.16
C LEU A 69 20.70 10.79 -21.68
N GLY A 70 19.63 10.03 -21.92
CA GLY A 70 18.36 10.54 -22.42
C GLY A 70 18.35 10.75 -23.94
N ASP A 71 17.46 11.61 -24.40
CA ASP A 71 17.14 11.81 -25.82
C ASP A 71 17.93 13.00 -26.40
N ALA A 72 18.72 12.73 -27.45
CA ALA A 72 19.50 13.76 -28.14
C ALA A 72 18.62 14.79 -28.87
N GLY A 73 17.44 14.39 -29.33
CA GLY A 73 16.44 15.27 -29.92
C GLY A 73 15.89 16.27 -28.91
N PHE A 74 15.69 15.88 -27.64
CA PHE A 74 15.35 16.83 -26.56
C PHE A 74 16.45 17.89 -26.43
N MET A 75 17.72 17.46 -26.34
CA MET A 75 18.85 18.37 -26.18
C MET A 75 18.98 19.35 -27.36
N ALA A 76 18.81 18.86 -28.58
CA ALA A 76 18.83 19.68 -29.79
C ALA A 76 17.64 20.66 -29.84
N ASP A 77 16.43 20.18 -29.55
CA ASP A 77 15.20 20.98 -29.64
C ASP A 77 15.18 22.16 -28.66
N TYR A 78 15.73 21.95 -27.46
CA TYR A 78 15.78 22.95 -26.39
C TYR A 78 17.12 23.67 -26.26
N GLY A 79 18.14 23.30 -27.05
CA GLY A 79 19.47 23.94 -27.02
C GLY A 79 20.24 23.72 -25.71
N VAL A 80 20.08 22.55 -25.11
CA VAL A 80 20.66 22.19 -23.80
C VAL A 80 21.72 21.10 -23.91
N ASN A 81 22.62 21.03 -22.92
CA ASN A 81 23.71 20.06 -22.87
C ASN A 81 23.33 18.73 -22.20
N TYR A 82 22.20 18.70 -21.48
CA TYR A 82 21.73 17.53 -20.74
C TYR A 82 20.24 17.32 -20.99
N ALA A 83 19.82 16.06 -21.05
CA ALA A 83 18.41 15.67 -21.02
C ALA A 83 17.82 15.84 -19.61
N TYR A 84 17.85 17.09 -19.13
CA TYR A 84 17.49 17.50 -17.78
C TYR A 84 16.87 18.89 -17.84
N TYR A 85 15.81 19.10 -17.07
CA TYR A 85 15.38 20.46 -16.76
C TYR A 85 14.96 20.61 -15.29
N ALA A 86 15.06 21.83 -14.77
CA ALA A 86 14.57 22.15 -13.44
C ALA A 86 13.13 22.70 -13.55
N GLY A 87 12.18 21.97 -12.94
CA GLY A 87 10.75 22.27 -13.04
C GLY A 87 10.34 23.53 -12.29
N ALA A 88 9.20 24.10 -12.69
CA ALA A 88 8.71 25.33 -12.10
C ALA A 88 8.34 25.16 -10.62
N MET A 89 8.57 26.22 -9.85
CA MET A 89 8.11 26.35 -8.47
C MET A 89 7.42 27.71 -8.34
N ALA A 90 6.14 27.69 -7.98
CA ALA A 90 5.23 28.84 -8.03
C ALA A 90 5.73 30.07 -7.24
N ASN A 91 5.08 31.21 -7.46
CA ASN A 91 5.36 32.50 -6.81
C ASN A 91 6.80 33.00 -6.98
N GLY A 92 7.46 32.63 -8.09
CA GLY A 92 8.85 33.00 -8.36
C GLY A 92 9.87 32.27 -7.48
N ILE A 93 9.50 31.16 -6.81
CA ILE A 93 10.46 30.32 -6.09
C ILE A 93 11.49 29.75 -7.07
N HIS A 94 11.04 29.30 -8.25
CA HIS A 94 11.93 29.13 -9.38
C HIS A 94 12.15 30.52 -10.02
N SER A 95 13.13 31.22 -9.45
CA SER A 95 13.43 32.63 -9.68
C SER A 95 14.12 32.87 -11.02
N GLU A 96 14.23 34.15 -11.38
CA GLU A 96 15.07 34.58 -12.50
C GLU A 96 16.52 34.17 -12.30
N GLU A 97 17.06 34.30 -11.09
CA GLU A 97 18.43 33.90 -10.76
C GLU A 97 18.67 32.42 -11.04
N MET A 98 17.71 31.57 -10.70
CA MET A 98 17.79 30.12 -10.94
C MET A 98 17.77 29.80 -12.43
N VAL A 99 16.84 30.40 -13.19
CA VAL A 99 16.76 30.23 -14.64
C VAL A 99 18.05 30.72 -15.32
N ILE A 100 18.57 31.88 -14.91
CA ILE A 100 19.80 32.45 -15.46
C ILE A 100 21.01 31.57 -15.15
N ALA A 101 21.13 31.06 -13.92
CA ALA A 101 22.23 30.18 -13.52
C ALA A 101 22.25 28.88 -14.33
N LEU A 102 21.08 28.26 -14.54
CA LEU A 102 20.94 27.05 -15.36
C LEU A 102 21.19 27.32 -16.84
N GLY A 103 20.57 28.36 -17.40
CA GLY A 103 20.68 28.69 -18.82
C GLY A 103 22.11 29.04 -19.26
N LYS A 104 22.90 29.69 -18.38
CA LYS A 104 24.34 29.92 -18.62
C LYS A 104 25.15 28.63 -18.78
N GLN A 105 24.69 27.53 -18.19
CA GLN A 105 25.27 26.19 -18.33
C GLN A 105 24.57 25.36 -19.42
N ARG A 106 23.70 25.99 -20.23
CA ARG A 106 22.83 25.34 -21.21
C ARG A 106 21.98 24.23 -20.57
N ILE A 107 21.40 24.50 -19.41
CA ILE A 107 20.40 23.63 -18.76
C ILE A 107 19.07 24.36 -18.77
N LEU A 108 17.98 23.67 -19.10
CA LEU A 108 16.66 24.30 -19.16
C LEU A 108 16.14 24.56 -17.73
N GLY A 109 15.81 25.83 -17.45
CA GLY A 109 15.09 26.25 -16.25
C GLY A 109 13.75 26.84 -16.62
N ILE A 110 12.71 26.54 -15.82
CA ILE A 110 11.34 27.02 -16.05
C ILE A 110 10.97 28.05 -14.98
N PHE A 111 10.78 29.30 -15.38
CA PHE A 111 10.40 30.37 -14.46
C PHE A 111 9.02 30.10 -13.83
N GLY A 112 8.95 30.24 -12.50
CA GLY A 112 7.76 29.95 -11.70
C GLY A 112 6.70 31.05 -11.70
N SER A 113 6.02 31.24 -12.82
CA SER A 113 5.01 32.29 -13.03
C SER A 113 3.71 32.11 -12.23
N GLY A 114 3.35 30.88 -11.85
CA GLY A 114 2.10 30.57 -11.16
C GLY A 114 1.92 31.40 -9.89
N GLY A 115 0.77 32.09 -9.76
CA GLY A 115 0.48 32.99 -8.63
C GLY A 115 1.01 34.42 -8.76
N LEU A 116 1.82 34.73 -9.78
CA LEU A 116 2.31 36.08 -10.03
C LEU A 116 1.37 36.90 -10.93
N ARG A 117 1.40 38.23 -10.77
CA ARG A 117 0.68 39.17 -11.64
C ARG A 117 1.44 39.33 -12.97
N ILE A 118 0.72 39.57 -14.06
CA ILE A 118 1.29 39.74 -15.41
C ILE A 118 2.46 40.75 -15.47
N PRO A 119 2.40 41.94 -14.83
CA PRO A 119 3.54 42.87 -14.83
C PRO A 119 4.82 42.29 -14.20
N ARG A 120 4.70 41.51 -13.12
CA ARG A 120 5.84 40.87 -12.46
C ARG A 120 6.45 39.77 -13.34
N ILE A 121 5.61 39.05 -14.10
CA ILE A 121 6.07 38.06 -15.08
C ILE A 121 6.80 38.77 -16.23
N ALA A 122 6.30 39.92 -16.68
CA ALA A 122 6.97 40.72 -17.72
C ALA A 122 8.36 41.19 -17.28
N GLU A 123 8.48 41.71 -16.05
CA GLU A 123 9.76 42.07 -15.44
C GLU A 123 10.73 40.87 -15.38
N ALA A 124 10.24 39.70 -14.97
CA ALA A 124 11.04 38.48 -14.92
C ALA A 124 11.55 38.07 -16.31
N ILE A 125 10.66 38.02 -17.30
CA ILE A 125 11.01 37.63 -18.67
C ILE A 125 12.03 38.61 -19.25
N ALA A 126 11.84 39.92 -19.07
CA ALA A 126 12.79 40.93 -19.54
C ALA A 126 14.19 40.73 -18.94
N ARG A 127 14.26 40.47 -17.63
CA ARG A 127 15.52 40.20 -16.92
C ARG A 127 16.19 38.92 -17.39
N ILE A 128 15.43 37.83 -17.55
CA ILE A 128 15.94 36.55 -18.03
C ILE A 128 16.46 36.70 -19.46
N ARG A 129 15.69 37.33 -20.36
CA ARG A 129 16.10 37.60 -21.75
C ARG A 129 17.34 38.46 -21.85
N GLN A 130 17.49 39.46 -20.98
CA GLN A 130 18.70 40.28 -20.96
C GLN A 130 19.95 39.43 -20.64
N ALA A 131 19.82 38.45 -19.75
CA ALA A 131 20.92 37.58 -19.35
C ALA A 131 21.11 36.36 -20.29
N LEU A 132 20.05 35.92 -20.96
CA LEU A 132 20.00 34.78 -21.88
C LEU A 132 19.28 35.16 -23.19
N PRO A 133 19.91 35.98 -24.06
CA PRO A 133 19.26 36.46 -25.30
C PRO A 133 18.80 35.33 -26.23
N GLU A 134 19.55 34.23 -26.29
CA GLU A 134 19.26 33.06 -27.12
C GLU A 134 18.67 31.88 -26.32
N GLY A 135 18.33 32.10 -25.04
CA GLY A 135 17.98 31.03 -24.11
C GLY A 135 19.17 30.14 -23.70
N PRO A 136 18.92 28.90 -23.23
CA PRO A 136 17.62 28.26 -23.07
C PRO A 136 16.90 28.71 -21.78
N PHE A 137 15.59 28.96 -21.87
CA PHE A 137 14.70 29.06 -20.71
C PHE A 137 13.25 28.83 -21.13
N GLY A 138 12.39 28.51 -20.16
CA GLY A 138 10.95 28.46 -20.33
C GLY A 138 10.20 29.22 -19.25
N VAL A 139 8.90 29.35 -19.44
CA VAL A 139 7.97 29.96 -18.47
C VAL A 139 6.88 28.95 -18.16
N ASN A 140 6.55 28.78 -16.89
CA ASN A 140 5.43 27.95 -16.49
C ASN A 140 4.10 28.59 -16.96
N LEU A 141 3.15 27.77 -17.35
CA LEU A 141 1.75 28.18 -17.47
C LEU A 141 0.94 27.26 -16.57
N LEU A 142 0.62 27.75 -15.38
CA LEU A 142 -0.22 27.05 -14.42
C LEU A 142 -1.69 27.21 -14.85
N HIS A 143 -2.40 26.10 -15.02
CA HIS A 143 -3.81 26.13 -15.38
C HIS A 143 -4.64 26.84 -14.30
N ASN A 144 -5.47 27.78 -14.71
CA ASN A 144 -6.38 28.52 -13.87
C ASN A 144 -7.74 28.65 -14.57
N PRO A 145 -8.61 27.63 -14.48
CA PRO A 145 -9.91 27.65 -15.14
C PRO A 145 -10.84 28.75 -14.63
N GLY A 146 -10.60 29.27 -13.42
CA GLY A 146 -11.31 30.41 -12.84
C GLY A 146 -10.86 31.77 -13.39
N ASN A 147 -9.75 31.83 -14.15
CA ASN A 147 -9.24 33.06 -14.74
C ASN A 147 -8.58 32.80 -16.12
N PRO A 148 -9.38 32.44 -17.14
CA PRO A 148 -8.87 32.16 -18.50
C PRO A 148 -8.22 33.39 -19.16
N GLU A 149 -8.66 34.60 -18.79
CA GLU A 149 -8.07 35.86 -19.28
C GLU A 149 -6.62 36.03 -18.82
N TRP A 150 -6.30 35.61 -17.59
CA TRP A 150 -4.92 35.62 -17.12
C TRP A 150 -4.03 34.63 -17.90
N GLU A 151 -4.54 33.42 -18.19
CA GLU A 151 -3.79 32.46 -19.02
C GLU A 151 -3.50 33.04 -20.40
N MET A 152 -4.51 33.65 -21.03
CA MET A 152 -4.37 34.29 -22.34
C MET A 152 -3.39 35.47 -22.30
N ALA A 153 -3.48 36.32 -21.27
CA ALA A 153 -2.54 37.43 -21.08
C ALA A 153 -1.10 36.95 -20.87
N CYS A 154 -0.90 35.87 -20.11
CA CYS A 154 0.43 35.27 -19.92
C CYS A 154 0.99 34.71 -21.22
N VAL A 155 0.17 34.00 -22.02
CA VAL A 155 0.56 33.48 -23.33
C VAL A 155 0.95 34.61 -24.28
N ARG A 156 0.14 35.67 -24.37
CA ARG A 156 0.45 36.84 -25.21
C ARG A 156 1.76 37.49 -24.80
N LEU A 157 1.95 37.70 -23.49
CA LEU A 157 3.21 38.22 -22.96
C LEU A 157 4.40 37.34 -23.33
N CYS A 158 4.27 36.02 -23.22
CA CYS A 158 5.31 35.07 -23.64
C CYS A 158 5.63 35.21 -25.14
N MET A 159 4.62 35.31 -25.99
CA MET A 159 4.80 35.47 -27.44
C MET A 159 5.44 36.81 -27.82
N GLU A 160 4.96 37.91 -27.24
CA GLU A 160 5.51 39.27 -27.43
C GLU A 160 7.00 39.33 -27.05
N ASN A 161 7.42 38.54 -26.06
CA ASN A 161 8.81 38.45 -25.59
C ASN A 161 9.57 37.25 -26.16
N GLN A 162 9.03 36.59 -27.19
CA GLN A 162 9.65 35.46 -27.88
C GLN A 162 10.12 34.34 -26.93
N VAL A 163 9.32 34.04 -25.91
CA VAL A 163 9.51 32.87 -25.05
C VAL A 163 9.11 31.64 -25.86
N ARG A 164 10.09 30.76 -26.11
CA ARG A 164 9.91 29.59 -27.00
C ARG A 164 9.46 28.32 -26.30
N VAL A 165 9.47 28.29 -24.96
CA VAL A 165 9.14 27.10 -24.19
C VAL A 165 8.13 27.45 -23.10
N ILE A 166 7.01 26.74 -23.09
CA ILE A 166 6.06 26.73 -21.97
C ILE A 166 6.06 25.35 -21.32
N GLU A 167 6.11 25.33 -19.98
CA GLU A 167 5.74 24.15 -19.19
C GLU A 167 4.26 24.29 -18.79
N ALA A 168 3.37 23.48 -19.35
CA ALA A 168 1.97 23.44 -18.96
C ALA A 168 1.79 22.50 -17.76
N SER A 169 1.19 23.02 -16.67
CA SER A 169 1.00 22.26 -15.43
C SER A 169 -0.40 22.47 -14.84
N ALA A 170 -0.89 21.48 -14.08
CA ALA A 170 -2.23 21.44 -13.48
C ALA A 170 -3.41 21.41 -14.47
N TYR A 171 -3.16 21.12 -15.75
CA TYR A 171 -4.22 20.99 -16.75
C TYR A 171 -5.03 19.70 -16.55
N ILE A 172 -6.36 19.82 -16.64
CA ILE A 172 -7.28 18.67 -16.78
C ILE A 172 -7.76 18.59 -18.24
N ASN A 173 -8.13 19.74 -18.80
CA ASN A 173 -8.51 19.92 -20.20
C ASN A 173 -7.70 21.07 -20.80
N LEU A 174 -7.46 21.05 -22.11
CA LEU A 174 -6.74 22.11 -22.81
C LEU A 174 -7.51 23.45 -22.79
N SER A 175 -6.80 24.55 -22.61
CA SER A 175 -7.36 25.91 -22.69
C SER A 175 -7.14 26.55 -24.06
N SER A 176 -7.97 27.53 -24.43
CA SER A 176 -7.78 28.31 -25.66
C SER A 176 -6.43 29.01 -25.70
N ALA A 177 -5.92 29.49 -24.55
CA ALA A 177 -4.62 30.14 -24.46
C ALA A 177 -3.49 29.18 -24.85
N LEU A 178 -3.54 27.94 -24.36
CA LEU A 178 -2.49 26.95 -24.63
C LEU A 178 -2.50 26.47 -26.08
N VAL A 179 -3.69 26.24 -26.65
CA VAL A 179 -3.85 25.90 -28.08
C VAL A 179 -3.39 27.06 -28.96
N TYR A 180 -3.70 28.30 -28.56
CA TYR A 180 -3.22 29.49 -29.27
C TYR A 180 -1.70 29.56 -29.30
N TYR A 181 -1.03 29.43 -28.15
CA TYR A 181 0.44 29.42 -28.07
C TYR A 181 1.05 28.37 -29.00
N ARG A 182 0.50 27.14 -28.96
CA ARG A 182 0.99 26.03 -29.79
C ARG A 182 0.81 26.31 -31.28
N ALA A 183 -0.41 26.61 -31.70
CA ALA A 183 -0.76 26.77 -33.11
C ALA A 183 -0.11 28.00 -33.76
N SER A 184 0.00 29.11 -33.02
CA SER A 184 0.60 30.35 -33.55
C SER A 184 2.10 30.20 -33.85
N GLY A 185 2.76 29.20 -33.28
CA GLY A 185 4.18 28.93 -33.49
C GLY A 185 4.48 28.00 -34.67
N LEU A 186 3.46 27.58 -35.44
CA LEU A 186 3.62 26.62 -36.53
C LEU A 186 3.83 27.30 -37.87
N VAL A 187 4.83 26.82 -38.61
CA VAL A 187 5.18 27.31 -39.95
C VAL A 187 5.56 26.13 -40.84
N GLN A 188 4.94 26.04 -42.01
CA GLN A 188 5.32 25.06 -43.03
C GLN A 188 6.66 25.46 -43.66
N GLN A 189 7.65 24.57 -43.64
CA GLN A 189 8.94 24.79 -44.31
C GLN A 189 8.89 24.38 -45.78
N PRO A 190 9.77 24.93 -46.64
CA PRO A 190 9.82 24.59 -48.08
C PRO A 190 10.09 23.11 -48.37
N ASP A 191 10.70 22.38 -47.44
CA ASP A 191 11.01 20.96 -47.55
C ASP A 191 9.87 20.03 -47.11
N GLY A 192 8.72 20.60 -46.72
CA GLY A 192 7.57 19.84 -46.25
C GLY A 192 7.54 19.60 -44.74
N THR A 193 8.58 19.96 -43.99
CA THR A 193 8.58 19.82 -42.52
C THR A 193 7.84 20.95 -41.81
N ILE A 194 7.30 20.67 -40.62
CA ILE A 194 6.61 21.66 -39.78
C ILE A 194 7.59 22.22 -38.76
N LEU A 195 7.92 23.51 -38.89
CA LEU A 195 8.70 24.23 -37.90
C LEU A 195 7.82 24.60 -36.70
N ARG A 196 8.28 24.25 -35.50
CA ARG A 196 7.59 24.48 -34.22
C ARG A 196 8.36 25.53 -33.43
N HIS A 197 8.08 26.80 -33.67
CA HIS A 197 8.73 27.91 -32.96
C HIS A 197 8.39 27.93 -31.47
N HIS A 198 7.16 27.55 -31.13
CA HIS A 198 6.66 27.46 -29.77
C HIS A 198 6.60 25.99 -29.34
N ARG A 199 7.37 25.67 -28.30
CA ARG A 199 7.46 24.33 -27.75
C ARG A 199 6.69 24.20 -26.45
N LEU A 200 6.07 23.04 -26.27
CA LEU A 200 5.24 22.76 -25.12
C LEU A 200 5.70 21.47 -24.42
N ILE A 201 6.04 21.63 -23.14
CA ILE A 201 6.27 20.53 -22.21
C ILE A 201 5.04 20.41 -21.32
N ALA A 202 4.30 19.30 -21.40
CA ALA A 202 3.13 19.08 -20.57
C ALA A 202 3.49 18.21 -19.35
N LYS A 203 3.29 18.74 -18.14
CA LYS A 203 3.54 18.00 -16.90
C LYS A 203 2.25 17.38 -16.36
N VAL A 204 2.21 16.05 -16.29
CA VAL A 204 0.99 15.27 -16.01
C VAL A 204 1.29 14.12 -15.04
N SER A 205 0.32 13.77 -14.21
CA SER A 205 0.36 12.62 -13.29
C SER A 205 -0.59 11.49 -13.68
N ARG A 206 -1.45 11.70 -14.70
CA ARG A 206 -2.54 10.78 -15.07
C ARG A 206 -2.57 10.48 -16.55
N ARG A 207 -2.91 9.24 -16.89
CA ARG A 207 -2.96 8.74 -18.27
C ARG A 207 -3.99 9.50 -19.11
N GLU A 208 -5.17 9.74 -18.55
CA GLU A 208 -6.27 10.43 -19.22
C GLU A 208 -5.95 11.90 -19.54
N VAL A 209 -5.15 12.56 -18.69
CA VAL A 209 -4.69 13.93 -18.95
C VAL A 209 -3.62 13.95 -20.03
N ALA A 210 -2.67 12.98 -19.99
CA ALA A 210 -1.62 12.86 -20.99
C ALA A 210 -2.19 12.70 -22.41
N GLN A 211 -3.31 11.98 -22.56
CA GLN A 211 -3.99 11.81 -23.84
C GLN A 211 -4.34 13.13 -24.53
N ASN A 212 -4.76 14.15 -23.76
CA ASN A 212 -5.11 15.45 -24.32
C ASN A 212 -3.90 16.15 -24.96
N PHE A 213 -2.69 15.90 -24.46
CA PHE A 213 -1.45 16.48 -24.96
C PHE A 213 -0.78 15.66 -26.06
N LEU A 214 -1.01 14.34 -26.06
CA LEU A 214 -0.52 13.43 -27.09
C LEU A 214 -1.28 13.54 -28.41
N ARG A 215 -2.50 14.09 -28.40
CA ARG A 215 -3.32 14.29 -29.59
C ARG A 215 -3.17 15.71 -30.15
N PRO A 216 -3.55 15.94 -31.43
CA PRO A 216 -3.65 17.27 -31.99
C PRO A 216 -4.64 18.20 -31.28
N ALA A 217 -4.56 19.49 -31.61
CA ALA A 217 -5.42 20.50 -31.04
C ALA A 217 -6.92 20.17 -31.28
N PRO A 218 -7.80 20.30 -30.26
CA PRO A 218 -9.22 20.04 -30.45
C PRO A 218 -9.85 20.99 -31.47
N GLU A 219 -10.56 20.41 -32.45
CA GLU A 219 -11.15 21.17 -33.58
C GLU A 219 -12.07 22.31 -33.11
N LYS A 220 -12.85 22.09 -32.04
CA LYS A 220 -13.72 23.13 -31.45
C LYS A 220 -12.92 24.35 -30.97
N ILE A 221 -11.72 24.14 -30.43
CA ILE A 221 -10.86 25.25 -29.97
C ILE A 221 -10.20 25.91 -31.18
N LEU A 222 -9.73 25.15 -32.18
CA LEU A 222 -9.17 25.71 -33.42
C LEU A 222 -10.18 26.60 -34.15
N GLN A 223 -11.42 26.15 -34.31
CA GLN A 223 -12.50 26.93 -34.94
C GLN A 223 -12.79 28.23 -34.18
N LYS A 224 -12.78 28.17 -32.85
CA LYS A 224 -12.92 29.36 -32.02
C LYS A 224 -11.77 30.35 -32.26
N LEU A 225 -10.53 29.88 -32.25
CA LEU A 225 -9.36 30.73 -32.48
C LEU A 225 -9.31 31.31 -33.90
N LEU A 226 -9.78 30.58 -34.91
CA LEU A 226 -9.94 31.06 -36.28
C LEU A 226 -11.02 32.16 -36.35
N ALA A 227 -12.17 31.97 -35.71
CA ALA A 227 -13.25 32.94 -35.68
C ALA A 227 -12.87 34.22 -34.92
N GLU A 228 -11.98 34.11 -33.93
CA GLU A 228 -11.39 35.23 -33.19
C GLU A 228 -10.16 35.84 -33.90
N GLU A 229 -9.80 35.35 -35.09
CA GLU A 229 -8.64 35.79 -35.89
C GLU A 229 -7.30 35.71 -35.14
N LEU A 230 -7.20 34.82 -34.14
CA LEU A 230 -5.98 34.62 -33.37
C LEU A 230 -4.98 33.73 -34.09
N ILE A 231 -5.45 32.82 -34.95
CA ILE A 231 -4.60 31.94 -35.77
C ILE A 231 -5.03 32.00 -37.24
N THR A 232 -4.12 31.70 -38.16
CA THR A 232 -4.43 31.62 -39.58
C THR A 232 -5.02 30.25 -39.96
N PRO A 233 -5.73 30.13 -41.10
CA PRO A 233 -6.18 28.84 -41.62
C PRO A 233 -5.03 27.85 -41.82
N GLU A 234 -3.86 28.32 -42.25
CA GLU A 234 -2.66 27.51 -42.39
C GLU A 234 -2.17 26.99 -41.04
N GLN A 235 -2.07 27.83 -40.02
CA GLN A 235 -1.67 27.42 -38.67
C GLN A 235 -2.65 26.41 -38.07
N ALA A 236 -3.95 26.59 -38.29
CA ALA A 236 -4.95 25.62 -37.85
C ALA A 236 -4.78 24.27 -38.54
N GLU A 237 -4.46 24.26 -39.84
CA GLU A 237 -4.19 23.02 -40.57
C GLU A 237 -2.94 22.30 -40.08
N LEU A 238 -1.84 23.04 -39.86
CA LEU A 238 -0.62 22.47 -39.28
C LEU A 238 -0.86 21.93 -37.86
N ALA A 239 -1.70 22.59 -37.06
CA ALA A 239 -2.03 22.17 -35.70
C ALA A 239 -2.84 20.86 -35.64
N ARG A 240 -3.48 20.44 -36.74
CA ARG A 240 -4.16 19.13 -36.86
C ARG A 240 -3.19 17.98 -37.10
N GLN A 241 -1.99 18.28 -37.58
CA GLN A 241 -1.00 17.29 -38.02
C GLN A 241 0.05 16.96 -36.96
N ILE A 242 0.05 17.67 -35.83
CA ILE A 242 1.03 17.49 -34.77
C ILE A 242 0.36 17.38 -33.41
N PRO A 243 1.00 16.70 -32.43
CA PRO A 243 0.52 16.67 -31.07
C PRO A 243 0.57 18.07 -30.41
N MET A 244 -0.31 18.25 -29.42
CA MET A 244 -0.38 19.46 -28.62
C MET A 244 0.92 19.74 -27.86
N ALA A 245 1.56 18.70 -27.30
CA ALA A 245 2.87 18.80 -26.64
C ALA A 245 3.98 18.15 -27.46
N ASP A 246 5.19 18.71 -27.37
CA ASP A 246 6.40 18.09 -27.92
C ASP A 246 6.96 17.04 -26.95
N ASP A 247 6.74 17.28 -25.67
CA ASP A 247 7.31 16.53 -24.57
C ASP A 247 6.28 16.41 -23.44
N ILE A 248 6.20 15.22 -22.83
CA ILE A 248 5.34 14.97 -21.67
C ILE A 248 6.21 14.57 -20.49
N THR A 249 6.14 15.36 -19.42
CA THR A 249 6.76 15.05 -18.14
C THR A 249 5.77 14.26 -17.30
N VAL A 250 6.05 12.98 -17.07
CA VAL A 250 5.29 12.16 -16.12
C VAL A 250 5.77 12.45 -14.71
N GLU A 251 4.88 12.99 -13.89
CA GLU A 251 5.15 13.36 -12.50
C GLU A 251 4.61 12.29 -11.54
N GLY A 252 5.52 11.56 -10.89
CA GLY A 252 5.20 10.69 -9.76
C GLY A 252 5.00 11.50 -8.47
N ASP A 253 5.36 10.91 -7.32
CA ASP A 253 5.30 11.62 -6.04
C ASP A 253 6.29 12.81 -6.00
N SER A 254 5.75 14.00 -5.75
CA SER A 254 6.49 15.27 -5.83
C SER A 254 6.08 16.25 -4.73
N GLY A 255 6.84 17.33 -4.54
CA GLY A 255 6.46 18.41 -3.63
C GLY A 255 5.42 19.33 -4.27
N GLY A 256 4.46 19.83 -3.47
CA GLY A 256 3.35 20.62 -3.97
C GLY A 256 2.19 19.74 -4.44
N HIS A 257 1.48 20.13 -5.49
CA HIS A 257 0.36 19.33 -6.01
C HIS A 257 0.86 17.99 -6.55
N THR A 258 0.35 16.90 -5.99
CA THR A 258 0.69 15.54 -6.42
C THR A 258 -0.45 14.57 -6.10
N ASP A 259 -0.61 13.57 -6.96
CA ASP A 259 -1.49 12.42 -6.71
C ASP A 259 -0.76 11.29 -5.96
N GLN A 260 0.49 11.51 -5.52
CA GLN A 260 1.37 10.53 -4.86
C GLN A 260 1.61 9.26 -5.69
N GLY A 261 1.67 9.43 -7.01
CA GLY A 261 1.84 8.34 -7.95
C GLY A 261 3.22 7.68 -7.89
N VAL A 262 3.26 6.35 -8.00
CA VAL A 262 4.52 5.62 -8.14
C VAL A 262 5.07 5.81 -9.55
N LEU A 263 6.18 6.55 -9.68
CA LEU A 263 6.76 6.95 -10.98
C LEU A 263 6.92 5.77 -11.94
N ALA A 264 7.50 4.65 -11.49
CA ALA A 264 7.75 3.48 -12.34
C ALA A 264 6.46 2.90 -12.95
N CYS A 265 5.33 2.98 -12.25
CA CYS A 265 4.04 2.48 -12.73
C CYS A 265 3.41 3.42 -13.75
N ILE A 266 3.35 4.72 -13.42
CA ILE A 266 2.67 5.71 -14.26
C ILE A 266 3.49 6.00 -15.52
N PHE A 267 4.82 6.04 -15.42
CA PHE A 267 5.72 6.33 -16.53
C PHE A 267 5.49 5.35 -17.69
N ARG A 268 5.56 4.03 -17.42
CA ARG A 268 5.36 3.02 -18.48
C ARG A 268 3.94 3.01 -19.04
N SER A 269 2.95 3.36 -18.22
CA SER A 269 1.57 3.53 -18.69
C SER A 269 1.46 4.68 -19.71
N VAL A 270 2.09 5.83 -19.44
CA VAL A 270 2.07 6.98 -20.37
C VAL A 270 2.91 6.71 -21.62
N VAL A 271 4.05 6.01 -21.50
CA VAL A 271 4.83 5.56 -22.68
C VAL A 271 3.98 4.69 -23.60
N GLN A 272 3.28 3.71 -23.03
CA GLN A 272 2.39 2.85 -23.80
C GLN A 272 1.27 3.65 -24.48
N LEU A 273 0.66 4.61 -23.77
CA LEU A 273 -0.35 5.49 -24.35
C LEU A 273 0.21 6.33 -25.52
N ARG A 274 1.44 6.85 -25.39
CA ARG A 274 2.11 7.61 -26.45
C ARG A 274 2.29 6.75 -27.70
N ASP A 275 2.72 5.50 -27.53
CA ASP A 275 2.90 4.57 -28.64
C ASP A 275 1.54 4.24 -29.30
N GLU A 276 0.50 3.93 -28.50
CA GLU A 276 -0.87 3.69 -28.99
C GLU A 276 -1.42 4.87 -29.82
N ILE A 277 -1.28 6.10 -29.32
CA ILE A 277 -1.77 7.30 -30.03
C ILE A 277 -0.96 7.57 -31.28
N ALA A 278 0.37 7.38 -31.24
CA ALA A 278 1.22 7.53 -32.43
C ALA A 278 0.77 6.57 -33.55
N ASP A 279 0.50 5.31 -33.21
CA ASP A 279 -0.02 4.30 -34.15
C ASP A 279 -1.40 4.68 -34.71
N GLU A 280 -2.31 5.17 -33.86
CA GLU A 280 -3.66 5.60 -34.27
C GLU A 280 -3.64 6.80 -35.23
N THR A 281 -2.79 7.78 -34.94
CA THR A 281 -2.76 9.06 -35.65
C THR A 281 -1.84 9.07 -36.88
N GLN A 282 -0.99 8.05 -37.02
CA GLN A 282 0.02 7.95 -38.08
C GLN A 282 0.90 9.21 -38.19
N HIS A 283 1.19 9.85 -37.05
CA HIS A 283 2.09 10.99 -37.02
C HIS A 283 3.55 10.53 -37.08
N ASP A 284 4.32 11.06 -38.03
CA ASP A 284 5.77 10.82 -38.13
C ASP A 284 6.58 11.41 -36.96
N TYR A 285 5.93 12.21 -36.10
CA TYR A 285 6.55 12.86 -34.96
C TYR A 285 6.25 12.14 -33.65
N GLN A 286 7.29 11.59 -33.01
CA GLN A 286 7.18 10.90 -31.74
C GLN A 286 7.33 11.86 -30.55
N VAL A 287 6.26 12.03 -29.75
CA VAL A 287 6.32 12.77 -28.48
C VAL A 287 7.25 12.07 -27.51
N ARG A 288 8.14 12.83 -26.87
CA ARG A 288 9.09 12.29 -25.89
C ARG A 288 8.48 12.29 -24.49
N ILE A 289 8.77 11.25 -23.72
CA ILE A 289 8.25 11.08 -22.36
C ILE A 289 9.39 11.22 -21.36
N GLY A 290 9.36 12.28 -20.54
CA GLY A 290 10.28 12.50 -19.44
C GLY A 290 9.70 12.10 -18.08
N ALA A 291 10.55 12.11 -17.05
CA ALA A 291 10.21 11.65 -15.71
C ALA A 291 10.48 12.73 -14.65
N ALA A 292 9.56 12.88 -13.70
CA ALA A 292 9.64 13.78 -12.55
C ALA A 292 9.09 13.10 -11.28
N GLY A 293 9.42 13.65 -10.11
CA GLY A 293 8.97 13.12 -8.83
C GLY A 293 9.91 12.05 -8.26
N GLY A 294 10.30 12.20 -6.99
CA GLY A 294 11.29 11.32 -6.33
C GLY A 294 12.75 11.45 -6.81
N LEU A 295 13.06 12.34 -7.76
CA LEU A 295 14.38 12.46 -8.38
C LEU A 295 15.32 13.39 -7.58
N GLY A 296 15.92 12.86 -6.50
CA GLY A 296 16.84 13.59 -5.62
C GLY A 296 18.30 13.13 -5.63
N THR A 297 18.62 12.00 -6.27
CA THR A 297 19.95 11.37 -6.26
C THR A 297 20.32 10.85 -7.64
N SER A 298 21.62 10.64 -7.91
CA SER A 298 22.07 10.05 -9.18
C SER A 298 21.50 8.66 -9.44
N HIS A 299 21.22 7.88 -8.38
CA HIS A 299 20.56 6.58 -8.48
C HIS A 299 19.13 6.71 -8.99
N ALA A 300 18.36 7.66 -8.45
CA ALA A 300 17.00 7.92 -8.91
C ALA A 300 16.98 8.42 -10.37
N ILE A 301 17.95 9.26 -10.75
CA ILE A 301 18.10 9.75 -12.13
C ILE A 301 18.44 8.59 -13.08
N LEU A 302 19.39 7.73 -12.73
CA LEU A 302 19.69 6.52 -13.51
C LEU A 302 18.46 5.62 -13.64
N ALA A 303 17.72 5.40 -12.55
CA ALA A 303 16.52 4.58 -12.57
C ALA A 303 15.45 5.14 -13.53
N ALA A 304 15.28 6.47 -13.58
CA ALA A 304 14.38 7.11 -14.55
C ALA A 304 14.83 6.87 -16.00
N PHE A 305 16.12 7.02 -16.31
CA PHE A 305 16.64 6.70 -17.64
C PHE A 305 16.51 5.21 -17.98
N ALA A 306 16.70 4.32 -17.01
CA ALA A 306 16.51 2.88 -17.19
C ALA A 306 15.05 2.50 -17.47
N LEU A 307 14.07 3.29 -17.01
CA LEU A 307 12.65 3.14 -17.39
C LEU A 307 12.37 3.58 -18.85
N GLY A 308 13.30 4.30 -19.47
CA GLY A 308 13.18 4.86 -20.81
C GLY A 308 12.84 6.35 -20.85
N ALA A 309 13.11 7.10 -19.78
CA ALA A 309 12.90 8.55 -19.78
C ALA A 309 13.74 9.25 -20.85
N ALA A 310 13.09 10.05 -21.69
CA ALA A 310 13.77 10.91 -22.67
C ALA A 310 14.56 12.03 -21.99
N TYR A 311 14.07 12.52 -20.85
CA TYR A 311 14.72 13.50 -19.99
C TYR A 311 14.20 13.38 -18.55
N VAL A 312 14.88 14.01 -17.61
CA VAL A 312 14.52 14.00 -16.18
C VAL A 312 14.26 15.40 -15.65
N VAL A 313 13.43 15.50 -14.61
CA VAL A 313 13.00 16.77 -14.03
C VAL A 313 13.12 16.76 -12.51
N THR A 314 13.69 17.83 -11.97
CA THR A 314 13.82 18.02 -10.53
C THR A 314 13.03 19.24 -10.06
N GLY A 315 12.55 19.19 -8.82
CA GLY A 315 11.73 20.24 -8.21
C GLY A 315 12.20 20.54 -6.80
N SER A 316 11.80 19.71 -5.83
CA SER A 316 12.05 19.95 -4.39
C SER A 316 13.51 20.31 -4.09
N ILE A 317 14.47 19.55 -4.64
CA ILE A 317 15.91 19.77 -4.40
C ILE A 317 16.39 21.17 -4.81
N ASN A 318 15.79 21.75 -5.87
CA ASN A 318 16.17 23.06 -6.37
C ASN A 318 15.76 24.16 -5.39
N GLN A 319 14.69 23.96 -4.62
CA GLN A 319 14.22 24.93 -3.63
C GLN A 319 15.23 25.17 -2.50
N ALA A 320 16.10 24.20 -2.19
CA ALA A 320 17.17 24.36 -1.21
C ALA A 320 18.41 25.08 -1.76
N CYS A 321 18.46 25.34 -3.07
CA CYS A 321 19.59 26.02 -3.68
C CYS A 321 19.57 27.52 -3.40
N VAL A 322 20.76 28.11 -3.38
CA VAL A 322 20.98 29.52 -3.11
C VAL A 322 20.24 30.44 -4.09
N GLU A 323 20.05 30.05 -5.34
CA GLU A 323 19.33 30.85 -6.34
C GLU A 323 17.82 30.87 -6.11
N ALA A 324 17.23 29.91 -5.39
CA ALA A 324 15.78 29.81 -5.22
C ALA A 324 15.19 31.07 -4.56
N GLY A 325 14.06 31.54 -5.08
CA GLY A 325 13.29 32.71 -4.61
C GLY A 325 12.51 32.41 -3.33
N THR A 326 13.17 31.91 -2.30
CA THR A 326 12.59 31.65 -0.98
C THR A 326 13.55 32.06 0.13
N SER A 327 13.05 32.19 1.36
CA SER A 327 13.84 32.71 2.46
C SER A 327 15.00 31.79 2.87
N ARG A 328 16.03 32.39 3.48
CA ARG A 328 17.16 31.62 4.03
C ARG A 328 16.71 30.63 5.11
N ALA A 329 15.67 30.97 5.88
CA ALA A 329 15.10 30.09 6.89
C ALA A 329 14.54 28.81 6.24
N VAL A 330 13.73 28.95 5.17
CA VAL A 330 13.20 27.82 4.40
C VAL A 330 14.31 26.96 3.81
N LYS A 331 15.35 27.57 3.21
CA LYS A 331 16.49 26.82 2.66
C LYS A 331 17.17 25.96 3.73
N LYS A 332 17.39 26.51 4.93
CA LYS A 332 17.95 25.75 6.06
C LYS A 332 17.05 24.60 6.51
N MET A 333 15.74 24.83 6.61
CA MET A 333 14.77 23.77 6.95
C MET A 333 14.80 22.64 5.91
N LEU A 334 14.83 22.98 4.62
CA LEU A 334 14.95 22.01 3.53
C LEU A 334 16.27 21.22 3.59
N GLY A 335 17.38 21.87 3.95
CA GLY A 335 18.67 21.20 4.12
C GLY A 335 18.73 20.20 5.27
N GLN A 336 17.79 20.26 6.20
CA GLN A 336 17.68 19.36 7.36
C GLN A 336 16.59 18.29 7.20
N ALA A 337 15.79 18.36 6.13
CA ALA A 337 14.68 17.44 5.92
C ALA A 337 15.18 16.00 5.70
N GLN A 338 14.52 15.03 6.34
CA GLN A 338 14.68 13.61 6.06
C GLN A 338 13.60 13.13 5.06
N ILE A 339 13.76 11.91 4.52
CA ILE A 339 12.82 11.33 3.54
C ILE A 339 11.37 11.35 4.06
N ASN A 340 11.18 11.08 5.36
CA ASN A 340 9.87 10.98 5.98
C ASN A 340 9.33 12.31 6.53
N ASP A 341 10.02 13.43 6.31
CA ASP A 341 9.65 14.75 6.85
C ASP A 341 8.64 15.52 5.99
N VAL A 342 7.87 14.80 5.16
CA VAL A 342 6.81 15.35 4.33
C VAL A 342 5.44 14.90 4.80
N ALA A 343 4.42 15.70 4.53
CA ALA A 343 3.02 15.40 4.82
C ALA A 343 2.11 15.97 3.73
N THR A 344 0.92 15.39 3.57
CA THR A 344 -0.12 16.00 2.73
C THR A 344 -0.90 17.05 3.53
N ALA A 345 -1.19 18.18 2.90
CA ALA A 345 -2.03 19.24 3.46
C ALA A 345 -3.06 19.73 2.41
N PRO A 346 -4.21 20.27 2.82
CA PRO A 346 -5.17 20.89 1.90
C PRO A 346 -4.53 21.98 1.03
N SER A 347 -4.85 22.01 -0.26
CA SER A 347 -4.41 23.06 -1.18
C SER A 347 -5.26 24.32 -1.03
N ALA A 348 -4.70 25.48 -1.39
CA ALA A 348 -5.43 26.76 -1.31
C ALA A 348 -6.39 26.95 -2.49
N ASP A 349 -5.94 26.68 -3.70
CA ASP A 349 -6.62 26.88 -4.99
C ASP A 349 -7.83 25.95 -5.22
N MET A 350 -7.81 24.75 -4.64
CA MET A 350 -8.88 23.74 -4.75
C MET A 350 -9.31 23.21 -3.37
N PHE A 351 -9.25 24.09 -2.37
CA PHE A 351 -9.58 23.78 -0.98
C PHE A 351 -10.94 23.10 -0.83
N GLU A 352 -11.99 23.67 -1.44
CA GLU A 352 -13.37 23.17 -1.32
C GLU A 352 -13.53 21.76 -1.91
N LEU A 353 -12.75 21.43 -2.94
CA LEU A 353 -12.75 20.12 -3.60
C LEU A 353 -11.91 19.07 -2.84
N GLY A 354 -11.19 19.47 -1.80
CA GLY A 354 -10.33 18.58 -1.02
C GLY A 354 -9.03 18.19 -1.70
N ALA A 355 -8.58 18.98 -2.68
CA ALA A 355 -7.26 18.81 -3.27
C ALA A 355 -6.17 18.95 -2.20
N LYS A 356 -5.08 18.21 -2.39
CA LYS A 356 -3.96 18.17 -1.45
C LYS A 356 -2.65 18.53 -2.13
N VAL A 357 -1.74 19.04 -1.31
CA VAL A 357 -0.35 19.31 -1.65
C VAL A 357 0.57 18.60 -0.66
N GLN A 358 1.72 18.14 -1.13
CA GLN A 358 2.77 17.59 -0.29
C GLN A 358 3.72 18.70 0.18
N VAL A 359 3.91 18.80 1.49
CA VAL A 359 4.63 19.87 2.18
C VAL A 359 5.62 19.34 3.19
N LEU A 360 6.66 20.12 3.51
CA LEU A 360 7.54 19.85 4.63
C LEU A 360 6.76 19.94 5.95
N LYS A 361 6.81 18.89 6.77
CA LYS A 361 6.20 18.85 8.10
C LYS A 361 7.19 19.19 9.21
N GLN A 362 8.47 18.89 9.02
CA GLN A 362 9.47 19.13 10.04
C GLN A 362 9.75 20.63 10.20
N GLY A 363 9.61 21.13 11.41
CA GLY A 363 9.78 22.55 11.73
C GLY A 363 8.62 23.47 11.30
N SER A 364 7.51 22.93 10.79
CA SER A 364 6.30 23.70 10.45
C SER A 364 5.03 23.00 10.94
N MET A 365 4.11 23.76 11.54
CA MET A 365 2.79 23.30 11.94
C MET A 365 1.74 23.48 10.82
N TYR A 366 2.14 24.00 9.65
CA TYR A 366 1.25 24.29 8.53
C TYR A 366 0.36 23.09 8.18
N ALA A 367 0.93 21.88 8.03
CA ALA A 367 0.16 20.71 7.61
C ALA A 367 -0.98 20.38 8.59
N VAL A 368 -0.69 20.45 9.89
CA VAL A 368 -1.67 20.21 10.97
C VAL A 368 -2.74 21.31 10.99
N ARG A 369 -2.32 22.58 10.90
CA ARG A 369 -3.22 23.74 10.91
C ARG A 369 -4.13 23.78 9.68
N ALA A 370 -3.59 23.53 8.50
CA ALA A 370 -4.34 23.45 7.25
C ALA A 370 -5.37 22.31 7.28
N GLN A 371 -4.97 21.12 7.76
CA GLN A 371 -5.90 19.99 7.91
C GLN A 371 -7.01 20.29 8.91
N LYS A 372 -6.69 21.00 10.00
CA LYS A 372 -7.69 21.47 10.96
C LYS A 372 -8.73 22.40 10.31
N LEU A 373 -8.28 23.39 9.53
CA LEU A 373 -9.18 24.28 8.79
C LEU A 373 -10.09 23.49 7.83
N TYR A 374 -9.55 22.51 7.12
CA TYR A 374 -10.35 21.68 6.21
C TYR A 374 -11.37 20.80 6.94
N ASN A 375 -11.01 20.23 8.09
CA ASN A 375 -11.95 19.47 8.91
C ASN A 375 -13.11 20.35 9.41
N LEU A 376 -12.80 21.56 9.88
CA LEU A 376 -13.82 22.53 10.29
C LEU A 376 -14.72 22.93 9.12
N TYR A 377 -14.14 23.16 7.94
CA TYR A 377 -14.91 23.44 6.72
C TYR A 377 -15.85 22.29 6.35
N LYS A 378 -15.44 21.02 6.52
CA LYS A 378 -16.32 19.87 6.29
C LYS A 378 -17.44 19.75 7.31
N GLN A 379 -17.18 20.09 8.57
CA GLN A 379 -18.09 19.86 9.68
C GLN A 379 -19.14 20.96 9.89
N HIS A 380 -18.88 22.19 9.43
CA HIS A 380 -19.69 23.36 9.77
C HIS A 380 -20.10 24.17 8.53
N ASP A 381 -21.36 24.59 8.45
CA ASP A 381 -21.92 25.24 7.24
C ASP A 381 -21.58 26.73 7.10
N SER A 382 -21.14 27.36 8.19
CA SER A 382 -20.67 28.74 8.19
C SER A 382 -19.72 29.02 9.35
N LEU A 383 -19.04 30.17 9.29
CA LEU A 383 -18.24 30.67 10.41
C LEU A 383 -19.07 30.87 11.69
N ASP A 384 -20.35 31.23 11.56
CA ASP A 384 -21.25 31.47 12.70
C ASP A 384 -21.66 30.17 13.43
N THR A 385 -21.56 29.03 12.74
CA THR A 385 -21.85 27.71 13.32
C THR A 385 -20.65 27.09 14.05
N LEU A 386 -19.49 27.75 14.06
CA LEU A 386 -18.31 27.28 14.78
C LEU A 386 -18.48 27.50 16.30
N PRO A 387 -18.07 26.54 17.14
CA PRO A 387 -18.06 26.74 18.58
C PRO A 387 -17.21 27.95 18.98
N VAL A 388 -17.68 28.74 19.96
CA VAL A 388 -16.97 29.96 20.43
C VAL A 388 -15.53 29.66 20.86
N GLN A 389 -15.32 28.51 21.50
CA GLN A 389 -13.98 28.05 21.89
C GLN A 389 -13.08 27.79 20.66
N GLU A 390 -13.65 27.27 19.58
CA GLU A 390 -12.94 26.99 18.35
C GLU A 390 -12.53 28.28 17.63
N ILE A 391 -13.43 29.25 17.55
CA ILE A 391 -13.14 30.60 17.03
C ILE A 391 -11.97 31.22 17.80
N ALA A 392 -12.02 31.21 19.14
CA ALA A 392 -10.96 31.76 19.98
C ALA A 392 -9.60 31.06 19.74
N LEU A 393 -9.59 29.75 19.50
CA LEU A 393 -8.38 29.01 19.15
C LEU A 393 -7.85 29.38 17.76
N LEU A 394 -8.72 29.50 16.76
CA LEU A 394 -8.33 29.91 15.41
C LEU A 394 -7.70 31.31 15.42
N GLU A 395 -8.35 32.27 16.06
CA GLU A 395 -7.89 33.66 16.17
C GLU A 395 -6.57 33.75 16.92
N LYS A 396 -6.36 32.94 17.97
CA LYS A 396 -5.13 32.95 18.76
C LYS A 396 -3.96 32.19 18.12
N GLN A 397 -4.23 31.03 17.54
CA GLN A 397 -3.18 30.06 17.17
C GLN A 397 -2.88 29.98 15.66
N ILE A 398 -3.77 30.47 14.80
CA ILE A 398 -3.64 30.36 13.33
C ILE A 398 -3.64 31.76 12.71
N TYR A 399 -4.68 32.55 12.98
CA TYR A 399 -4.83 33.86 12.34
C TYR A 399 -4.06 34.96 13.06
N HIS A 400 -3.88 34.85 14.38
CA HIS A 400 -3.32 35.89 15.27
C HIS A 400 -4.09 37.21 15.21
N LYS A 401 -5.36 37.14 14.77
CA LYS A 401 -6.27 38.27 14.52
C LYS A 401 -7.72 37.76 14.57
N PRO A 402 -8.70 38.64 14.85
CA PRO A 402 -10.11 38.29 14.75
C PRO A 402 -10.50 37.84 13.34
N LEU A 403 -11.39 36.84 13.20
CA LEU A 403 -11.85 36.35 11.90
C LEU A 403 -12.58 37.44 11.09
N THR A 404 -13.19 38.40 11.78
CA THR A 404 -13.82 39.57 11.16
C THR A 404 -12.80 40.45 10.42
N GLU A 405 -11.60 40.61 10.97
CA GLU A 405 -10.50 41.35 10.32
C GLU A 405 -9.97 40.59 9.11
N ILE A 406 -9.80 39.26 9.23
CA ILE A 406 -9.38 38.39 8.13
C ILE A 406 -10.36 38.48 6.95
N TRP A 407 -11.66 38.55 7.24
CA TRP A 407 -12.67 38.74 6.19
C TRP A 407 -12.54 40.10 5.49
N GLN A 408 -12.25 41.18 6.22
CA GLN A 408 -12.02 42.50 5.61
C GLN A 408 -10.77 42.52 4.73
N GLU A 409 -9.67 41.88 5.16
CA GLU A 409 -8.48 41.73 4.34
C GLU A 409 -8.75 40.91 3.07
N THR A 410 -9.59 39.87 3.18
CA THR A 410 -10.01 39.05 2.04
C THR A 410 -10.81 39.87 1.03
N ILE A 411 -11.75 40.70 1.50
CA ILE A 411 -12.49 41.66 0.65
C ILE A 411 -11.51 42.60 -0.07
N ALA A 412 -10.59 43.23 0.68
CA ALA A 412 -9.62 44.16 0.12
C ALA A 412 -8.73 43.51 -0.95
N TYR A 413 -8.31 42.25 -0.74
CA TYR A 413 -7.53 41.50 -1.72
C TYR A 413 -8.29 41.31 -3.04
N PHE A 414 -9.51 40.76 -3.00
CA PHE A 414 -10.31 40.51 -4.20
C PHE A 414 -10.75 41.79 -4.91
N GLN A 415 -10.95 42.89 -4.19
CA GLN A 415 -11.11 44.24 -4.76
C GLN A 415 -9.86 44.68 -5.54
N SER A 416 -8.66 44.46 -4.99
CA SER A 416 -7.40 44.87 -5.62
C SER A 416 -7.08 44.14 -6.94
N ILE A 417 -7.69 42.97 -7.16
CA ILE A 417 -7.54 42.17 -8.39
C ILE A 417 -8.82 42.19 -9.25
N ASN A 418 -9.75 43.10 -8.95
CA ASN A 418 -11.01 43.31 -9.68
C ASN A 418 -11.88 42.04 -9.83
N GLN A 419 -11.96 41.21 -8.79
CA GLN A 419 -12.79 40.00 -8.73
C GLN A 419 -13.94 40.17 -7.73
N LEU A 420 -14.74 41.21 -7.93
CA LEU A 420 -15.83 41.60 -7.01
C LEU A 420 -16.95 40.55 -6.91
N ASP A 421 -17.17 39.77 -7.97
CA ASP A 421 -18.20 38.74 -8.01
C ASP A 421 -17.97 37.62 -6.97
N ILE A 422 -16.71 37.31 -6.65
CA ILE A 422 -16.34 36.32 -5.63
C ILE A 422 -16.83 36.79 -4.25
N ILE A 423 -16.67 38.08 -3.95
CA ILE A 423 -17.13 38.68 -2.69
C ILE A 423 -18.66 38.65 -2.64
N ALA A 424 -19.33 39.12 -3.70
CA ALA A 424 -20.78 39.14 -3.77
C ALA A 424 -21.40 37.73 -3.62
N LYS A 425 -20.74 36.69 -4.16
CA LYS A 425 -21.12 35.29 -3.96
C LYS A 425 -20.94 34.86 -2.51
N ALA A 426 -19.78 35.14 -1.91
CA ALA A 426 -19.45 34.76 -0.54
C ALA A 426 -20.35 35.43 0.50
N GLU A 427 -20.77 36.67 0.29
CA GLU A 427 -21.73 37.36 1.18
C GLU A 427 -23.11 36.70 1.17
N LYS A 428 -23.51 36.08 0.06
CA LYS A 428 -24.77 35.33 -0.08
C LYS A 428 -24.65 33.86 0.35
N GLN A 429 -23.45 33.31 0.36
CA GLN A 429 -23.17 31.89 0.62
C GLN A 429 -22.21 31.73 1.80
N PRO A 430 -22.73 31.53 3.03
CA PRO A 430 -21.90 31.49 4.25
C PRO A 430 -20.75 30.47 4.21
N LYS A 431 -20.96 29.33 3.54
CA LYS A 431 -19.93 28.30 3.34
C LYS A 431 -18.77 28.79 2.48
N THR A 432 -19.07 29.52 1.40
CA THR A 432 -18.05 30.12 0.53
C THR A 432 -17.27 31.20 1.26
N LYS A 433 -17.93 32.04 2.08
CA LYS A 433 -17.24 32.99 2.96
C LYS A 433 -16.26 32.28 3.91
N MET A 434 -16.70 31.18 4.53
CA MET A 434 -15.85 30.35 5.39
C MET A 434 -14.63 29.79 4.63
N ALA A 435 -14.83 29.25 3.42
CA ALA A 435 -13.73 28.78 2.57
C ALA A 435 -12.71 29.88 2.29
N LEU A 436 -13.15 31.09 1.90
CA LEU A 436 -12.26 32.20 1.59
C LEU A 436 -11.44 32.66 2.81
N VAL A 437 -12.06 32.71 3.99
CA VAL A 437 -11.35 33.02 5.26
C VAL A 437 -10.32 31.95 5.59
N PHE A 438 -10.60 30.68 5.31
CA PHE A 438 -9.65 29.59 5.52
C PHE A 438 -8.51 29.60 4.50
N GLN A 439 -8.83 29.86 3.23
CA GLN A 439 -7.87 30.01 2.14
C GLN A 439 -6.94 31.20 2.34
N TRP A 440 -7.35 32.27 3.04
CA TRP A 440 -6.44 33.35 3.43
C TRP A 440 -5.21 32.80 4.17
N TYR A 441 -5.40 31.92 5.16
CA TYR A 441 -4.27 31.33 5.89
C TYR A 441 -3.40 30.48 4.96
N LEU A 442 -4.03 29.64 4.12
CA LEU A 442 -3.31 28.77 3.20
C LEU A 442 -2.45 29.56 2.19
N GLY A 443 -2.99 30.63 1.63
CA GLY A 443 -2.26 31.51 0.70
C GLY A 443 -1.14 32.29 1.39
N GLN A 444 -1.40 32.86 2.57
CA GLN A 444 -0.43 33.65 3.30
C GLN A 444 0.73 32.80 3.83
N SER A 445 0.48 31.54 4.17
CA SER A 445 1.49 30.58 4.64
C SER A 445 2.63 30.37 3.63
N SER A 446 2.31 30.33 2.33
CA SER A 446 3.33 30.28 1.27
C SER A 446 4.12 31.59 1.17
N ARG A 447 3.42 32.74 1.28
CA ARG A 447 4.06 34.07 1.25
C ARG A 447 5.01 34.27 2.42
N TRP A 448 4.63 33.90 3.65
CA TRP A 448 5.49 33.99 4.84
C TRP A 448 6.76 33.16 4.69
N ALA A 449 6.66 31.97 4.10
CA ALA A 449 7.81 31.12 3.81
C ALA A 449 8.77 31.79 2.80
N ILE A 450 8.23 32.39 1.74
CA ILE A 450 9.00 33.12 0.72
C ILE A 450 9.70 34.34 1.31
N THR A 451 8.99 35.18 2.06
CA THR A 451 9.55 36.42 2.63
C THR A 451 10.42 36.16 3.87
N GLY A 452 10.25 35.02 4.52
CA GLY A 452 10.99 34.66 5.73
C GLY A 452 10.50 35.42 6.95
N ASP A 453 9.18 35.57 7.11
CA ASP A 453 8.59 36.25 8.28
C ASP A 453 8.92 35.49 9.59
N PRO A 454 9.79 36.05 10.46
CA PRO A 454 10.28 35.34 11.63
C PRO A 454 9.20 35.05 12.67
N VAL A 455 8.08 35.79 12.65
CA VAL A 455 6.96 35.59 13.57
C VAL A 455 6.07 34.41 13.11
N ARG A 456 6.14 34.06 11.83
CA ARG A 456 5.29 33.06 11.17
C ARG A 456 6.03 31.78 10.78
N ASN A 457 7.22 31.52 11.33
CA ASN A 457 8.03 30.36 10.98
C ASN A 457 7.30 29.01 11.11
N LEU A 458 6.48 28.82 12.14
CA LEU A 458 5.66 27.63 12.35
C LEU A 458 4.48 27.52 11.36
N ASP A 459 4.18 28.57 10.60
CA ASP A 459 3.12 28.62 9.59
C ASP A 459 3.65 28.49 8.16
N TYR A 460 4.95 28.27 7.97
CA TYR A 460 5.50 28.19 6.63
C TYR A 460 4.93 27.00 5.86
N GLN A 461 4.26 27.30 4.74
CA GLN A 461 3.94 26.30 3.74
C GLN A 461 5.13 26.16 2.79
N ILE A 462 5.79 25.00 2.85
CA ILE A 462 6.97 24.69 2.02
C ILE A 462 6.67 23.44 1.22
N TRP A 463 6.49 23.57 -0.09
CA TRP A 463 6.21 22.44 -0.98
C TRP A 463 7.46 21.57 -1.16
N CYS A 464 7.44 20.38 -0.57
CA CYS A 464 8.62 19.51 -0.51
C CYS A 464 8.19 18.05 -0.57
N GLY A 465 8.81 17.26 -1.45
CA GLY A 465 8.65 15.80 -1.51
C GLY A 465 9.86 15.06 -0.95
N ALA A 466 9.77 13.73 -0.87
CA ALA A 466 10.80 12.85 -0.32
C ALA A 466 12.18 12.97 -1.02
N ALA A 467 12.20 13.46 -2.26
CA ALA A 467 13.43 13.73 -3.01
C ALA A 467 14.41 14.67 -2.29
N MET A 468 13.92 15.61 -1.47
CA MET A 468 14.80 16.48 -0.67
C MET A 468 15.58 15.70 0.37
N GLY A 469 14.89 14.84 1.14
CA GLY A 469 15.51 14.00 2.16
C GLY A 469 16.52 13.03 1.55
N ALA A 470 16.17 12.40 0.43
CA ALA A 470 17.08 11.51 -0.29
C ALA A 470 18.35 12.24 -0.77
N MET A 471 18.22 13.48 -1.24
CA MET A 471 19.38 14.30 -1.60
C MET A 471 20.23 14.66 -0.37
N ASN A 472 19.60 15.03 0.75
CA ASN A 472 20.33 15.39 1.97
C ASN A 472 21.15 14.20 2.50
N GLU A 473 20.58 12.99 2.53
CA GLU A 473 21.30 11.76 2.90
C GLU A 473 22.43 11.45 1.91
N TRP A 474 22.19 11.66 0.62
CA TRP A 474 23.21 11.46 -0.41
C TRP A 474 24.37 12.46 -0.27
N LEU A 475 24.11 13.73 0.04
CA LEU A 475 25.12 14.78 0.16
C LEU A 475 25.83 14.85 1.51
N GLN A 476 25.45 14.01 2.48
CA GLN A 476 26.05 13.99 3.81
C GLN A 476 27.57 13.77 3.74
N GLY A 477 28.34 14.58 4.49
CA GLY A 477 29.79 14.57 4.52
C GLY A 477 30.45 15.29 3.34
N THR A 478 29.68 15.96 2.48
CA THR A 478 30.20 16.76 1.36
C THR A 478 30.03 18.27 1.62
N PRO A 479 30.75 19.15 0.89
CA PRO A 479 30.54 20.59 0.98
C PRO A 479 29.09 21.02 0.70
N PHE A 480 28.33 20.24 -0.08
CA PHE A 480 26.94 20.52 -0.42
C PHE A 480 25.94 20.14 0.68
N GLU A 481 26.39 19.51 1.78
CA GLU A 481 25.56 19.32 2.97
C GLU A 481 25.03 20.69 3.45
N ALA A 482 25.91 21.70 3.49
CA ALA A 482 25.54 23.07 3.75
C ALA A 482 24.78 23.69 2.56
N VAL A 483 23.56 24.17 2.80
CA VAL A 483 22.68 24.75 1.77
C VAL A 483 23.26 26.01 1.13
N GLU A 484 24.12 26.73 1.85
CA GLU A 484 24.87 27.88 1.32
C GLU A 484 25.82 27.53 0.16
N ASN A 485 26.19 26.26 0.03
CA ASN A 485 27.04 25.76 -1.05
C ASN A 485 26.25 25.12 -2.20
N ARG A 486 24.93 24.97 -2.07
CA ARG A 486 24.08 24.36 -3.10
C ARG A 486 23.76 25.36 -4.20
N ARG A 487 24.54 25.34 -5.28
CA ARG A 487 24.24 26.03 -6.55
C ARG A 487 23.42 25.10 -7.43
N VAL A 488 22.30 25.59 -7.96
CA VAL A 488 21.37 24.76 -8.75
C VAL A 488 22.04 24.08 -9.96
N SER A 489 22.97 24.77 -10.63
CA SER A 489 23.72 24.24 -11.77
C SER A 489 24.68 23.13 -11.38
N ASP A 490 25.26 23.22 -10.19
CA ASP A 490 26.28 22.29 -9.71
C ASP A 490 25.60 21.00 -9.25
N ILE A 491 24.45 21.12 -8.57
CA ILE A 491 23.60 19.97 -8.23
C ILE A 491 23.12 19.24 -9.48
N ALA A 492 22.61 19.95 -10.49
CA ALA A 492 22.18 19.33 -11.75
C ALA A 492 23.32 18.56 -12.45
N GLN A 493 24.51 19.15 -12.50
CA GLN A 493 25.69 18.48 -13.06
C GLN A 493 26.12 17.27 -12.24
N LEU A 494 26.13 17.38 -10.92
CA LEU A 494 26.49 16.29 -10.01
C LEU A 494 25.56 15.10 -10.22
N LEU A 495 24.25 15.36 -10.30
CA LEU A 495 23.24 14.33 -10.55
C LEU A 495 23.46 13.63 -11.90
N MET A 496 23.58 14.38 -12.99
CA MET A 496 23.73 13.82 -14.34
C MET A 496 25.07 13.11 -14.55
N LYS A 497 26.18 13.68 -14.06
CA LYS A 497 27.49 13.03 -14.12
C LYS A 497 27.53 11.77 -13.25
N GLY A 498 26.92 11.81 -12.07
CA GLY A 498 26.79 10.63 -11.23
C GLY A 498 25.92 9.53 -11.84
N ALA A 499 24.84 9.88 -12.55
CA ALA A 499 24.04 8.90 -13.28
C ALA A 499 24.84 8.25 -14.43
N ALA A 500 25.68 9.02 -15.13
CA ALA A 500 26.55 8.50 -16.18
C ALA A 500 27.64 7.57 -15.60
N TYR A 501 28.21 7.95 -14.45
CA TYR A 501 29.12 7.09 -13.69
C TYR A 501 28.45 5.78 -13.28
N LEU A 502 27.26 5.83 -12.70
CA LEU A 502 26.50 4.65 -12.28
C LEU A 502 26.09 3.76 -13.46
N THR A 503 25.84 4.35 -14.63
CA THR A 503 25.62 3.59 -15.87
C THR A 503 26.87 2.77 -16.21
N ARG A 504 28.06 3.37 -16.12
CA ARG A 504 29.33 2.67 -16.34
C ARG A 504 29.59 1.58 -15.31
N ILE A 505 29.24 1.80 -14.04
CA ILE A 505 29.27 0.76 -13.00
C ILE A 505 28.36 -0.41 -13.38
N THR A 506 27.13 -0.12 -13.80
CA THR A 506 26.16 -1.16 -14.21
C THR A 506 26.72 -1.98 -15.38
N LEU A 507 27.34 -1.33 -16.37
CA LEU A 507 28.02 -2.01 -17.48
C LEU A 507 29.22 -2.86 -17.01
N LEU A 508 29.95 -2.41 -15.99
CA LEU A 508 31.07 -3.16 -15.41
C LEU A 508 30.58 -4.43 -14.68
N GLU A 509 29.48 -4.34 -13.95
CA GLU A 509 28.89 -5.48 -13.26
C GLU A 509 28.40 -6.57 -14.23
N LEU A 510 27.99 -6.21 -15.45
CA LEU A 510 27.67 -7.17 -16.52
C LEU A 510 28.88 -8.02 -16.96
N PHE A 511 30.12 -7.60 -16.68
CA PHE A 511 31.32 -8.41 -16.87
C PHE A 511 31.63 -9.35 -15.68
N ASN A 512 30.65 -9.57 -14.78
CA ASN A 512 30.80 -10.37 -13.56
C ASN A 512 31.87 -9.81 -12.59
N VAL A 513 31.98 -8.48 -12.54
CA VAL A 513 32.89 -7.75 -11.66
C VAL A 513 32.14 -7.32 -10.41
N ALA A 514 32.68 -7.63 -9.23
CA ALA A 514 32.15 -7.15 -7.96
C ALA A 514 32.63 -5.72 -7.69
N VAL A 515 31.70 -4.76 -7.70
CA VAL A 515 31.97 -3.36 -7.34
C VAL A 515 31.49 -3.10 -5.90
N PRO A 516 32.39 -2.70 -4.97
CA PRO A 516 32.02 -2.29 -3.62
C PRO A 516 30.96 -1.18 -3.57
N GLU A 517 30.05 -1.25 -2.61
CA GLU A 517 28.94 -0.29 -2.46
C GLU A 517 29.44 1.16 -2.24
N GLN A 518 30.59 1.33 -1.59
CA GLN A 518 31.21 2.63 -1.38
C GLN A 518 31.56 3.33 -2.71
N ILE A 519 31.90 2.55 -3.74
CA ILE A 519 32.20 3.05 -5.08
C ILE A 519 30.89 3.44 -5.80
N LYS A 520 29.82 2.70 -5.57
CA LYS A 520 28.49 2.97 -6.14
C LYS A 520 27.84 4.22 -5.58
N ARG A 521 28.06 4.56 -4.31
CA ARG A 521 27.53 5.81 -3.72
C ARG A 521 27.93 7.08 -4.50
N HIS A 522 29.08 7.04 -5.17
CA HIS A 522 29.68 8.06 -6.03
C HIS A 522 29.34 9.52 -5.68
N LEU A 523 30.26 10.17 -4.98
CA LEU A 523 30.31 11.63 -4.81
C LEU A 523 31.72 12.09 -5.20
N PRO A 524 31.94 12.52 -6.45
CA PRO A 524 33.25 12.97 -6.87
C PRO A 524 33.57 14.31 -6.19
N LEU A 525 34.41 14.27 -5.16
CA LEU A 525 34.89 15.46 -4.43
C LEU A 525 35.85 16.34 -5.27
N HIS A 526 36.24 15.91 -6.48
CA HIS A 526 37.14 16.67 -7.37
C HIS A 526 36.48 17.85 -8.10
N PHE A 527 35.19 18.14 -7.89
CA PHE A 527 34.53 19.29 -8.55
C PHE A 527 34.84 20.67 -7.94
N TYR A 528 35.69 20.75 -6.91
CA TYR A 528 36.22 22.03 -6.40
C TYR A 528 37.71 21.99 -6.13
N THR A 529 38.51 22.06 -7.20
CA THR A 529 39.80 22.75 -7.19
C THR A 529 39.87 23.63 -8.43
N GLY A 530 39.15 24.74 -8.39
CA GLY A 530 39.54 25.91 -9.17
C GLY A 530 40.75 26.55 -8.49
N GLY A 531 41.95 26.08 -8.85
CA GLY A 531 43.21 26.58 -8.31
C GLY A 531 44.33 25.59 -8.59
N GLU A 532 45.28 25.98 -9.43
CA GLU A 532 46.52 25.26 -9.70
C GLU A 532 47.26 24.91 -8.38
N ASN A 533 47.91 23.74 -8.37
CA ASN A 533 48.85 23.22 -7.37
C ASN A 533 48.29 22.80 -5.99
N SER A 534 48.05 21.51 -5.80
CA SER A 534 48.54 20.73 -4.63
C SER A 534 48.23 19.24 -4.76
N GLN A 535 49.23 18.40 -4.49
CA GLN A 535 49.15 16.94 -4.52
C GLN A 535 48.33 16.37 -3.34
N PRO A 536 47.71 15.17 -3.45
CA PRO A 536 47.06 14.53 -2.33
C PRO A 536 48.09 13.72 -1.50
N ASN A 537 48.19 14.03 -0.20
CA ASN A 537 48.89 13.20 0.76
C ASN A 537 47.98 12.05 1.24
N GLU A 538 48.56 10.85 1.26
CA GLU A 538 48.06 9.65 1.91
C GLU A 538 47.85 9.89 3.41
N PHE A 539 46.75 9.39 3.98
CA PHE A 539 46.64 9.20 5.43
C PHE A 539 46.22 7.77 5.75
N SER A 540 47.16 7.13 6.46
CA SER A 540 47.12 5.83 7.10
C SER A 540 46.11 5.79 8.25
N HIS A 541 45.42 4.65 8.38
CA HIS A 541 44.70 4.28 9.59
C HIS A 541 45.67 3.57 10.55
N GLU A 542 46.00 4.21 11.67
CA GLU A 542 46.51 3.52 12.87
C GLU A 542 45.41 3.41 13.93
N GLN A 543 45.42 2.26 14.59
CA GLN A 543 44.55 1.83 15.67
C GLN A 543 44.79 2.64 16.95
N SER A 544 43.76 2.81 17.77
CA SER A 544 43.95 2.82 19.23
C SER A 544 42.75 2.21 19.94
N HIS A 545 43.10 1.31 20.86
CA HIS A 545 42.28 0.65 21.85
C HIS A 545 42.09 1.56 23.09
N ASP A 546 41.14 1.15 23.94
CA ASP A 546 40.95 1.50 25.36
C ASP A 546 40.08 2.72 25.69
N ASP A 547 38.86 2.48 26.21
CA ASP A 547 38.64 2.45 27.66
C ASP A 547 37.17 2.10 28.00
N LEU A 548 36.99 1.03 28.78
CA LEU A 548 35.73 0.56 29.37
C LEU A 548 35.95 0.31 30.88
N ALA A 549 35.38 1.18 31.70
CA ALA A 549 35.01 1.03 33.12
C ALA A 549 34.45 2.42 33.53
N ASP A 550 33.45 2.65 34.35
CA ASP A 550 32.78 1.95 35.44
C ASP A 550 31.47 2.75 35.69
N HIS A 551 30.44 2.11 36.25
CA HIS A 551 29.49 2.65 37.23
C HIS A 551 28.20 1.84 37.24
N SER A 552 28.21 0.83 38.10
CA SER A 552 27.02 0.34 38.80
C SER A 552 26.79 1.17 40.06
N GLN A 553 25.55 1.57 40.33
CA GLN A 553 24.87 1.41 41.64
C GLN A 553 23.47 2.07 41.67
N VAL A 554 22.46 1.21 41.77
CA VAL A 554 21.38 1.18 42.78
C VAL A 554 20.67 2.50 43.15
N ASN A 555 19.36 2.54 42.89
CA ASN A 555 18.39 2.95 43.92
C ASN A 555 17.01 2.32 43.71
N ASP A 556 16.69 1.39 44.62
CA ASP A 556 15.35 0.89 44.96
C ASP A 556 14.49 2.01 45.56
N ARG A 557 13.20 2.08 45.21
CA ARG A 557 12.14 2.59 46.11
C ARG A 557 10.73 2.15 45.66
N HIS A 558 10.27 1.11 46.34
CA HIS A 558 8.92 0.84 46.87
C HIS A 558 7.67 0.80 45.98
N LEU A 559 7.17 -0.43 45.87
CA LEU A 559 5.77 -0.87 46.02
C LEU A 559 4.96 -0.06 47.05
N ASN A 560 3.81 0.48 46.64
CA ASN A 560 2.49 0.29 47.27
C ASN A 560 1.44 1.20 46.61
N LEU A 561 0.35 0.60 46.11
CA LEU A 561 -1.05 1.02 46.34
C LEU A 561 -1.99 0.18 45.46
N MET A 562 -2.30 -1.03 45.93
CA MET A 562 -3.59 -1.64 45.65
C MET A 562 -4.65 -0.94 46.51
N SER A 563 -5.69 -0.41 45.87
CA SER A 563 -6.97 -0.18 46.55
C SER A 563 -8.08 -0.90 45.78
N ILE A 564 -8.52 -1.99 46.38
CA ILE A 564 -9.69 -2.79 46.00
C ILE A 564 -10.92 -2.00 46.42
N GLN A 565 -11.71 -1.49 45.46
CA GLN A 565 -13.05 -1.01 45.76
C GLN A 565 -14.03 -2.18 45.74
N LYS A 566 -14.62 -2.43 46.92
CA LYS A 566 -15.66 -3.44 47.17
C LYS A 566 -16.93 -3.14 46.37
N SER A 567 -17.46 -4.19 45.75
CA SER A 567 -18.78 -4.26 45.14
C SER A 567 -19.89 -3.93 46.15
N GLN A 568 -20.77 -2.98 45.82
CA GLN A 568 -22.10 -2.87 46.42
C GLN A 568 -23.14 -3.45 45.46
N VAL A 569 -23.79 -4.50 45.92
CA VAL A 569 -24.96 -5.13 45.31
C VAL A 569 -26.14 -4.15 45.37
N ARG A 570 -26.71 -3.77 44.21
CA ARG A 570 -28.04 -3.14 44.13
C ARG A 570 -29.08 -4.19 43.78
N SER A 571 -30.12 -4.23 44.60
CA SER A 571 -31.25 -5.14 44.57
C SER A 571 -32.29 -4.76 43.51
N LYS A 572 -32.74 -5.78 42.75
CA LYS A 572 -34.06 -5.97 42.11
C LYS A 572 -34.91 -4.70 41.84
N GLU A 573 -34.78 -4.18 40.63
CA GLU A 573 -35.86 -3.55 39.87
C GLU A 573 -35.81 -4.07 38.41
N PRO A 574 -36.94 -4.19 37.68
CA PRO A 574 -36.93 -4.59 36.28
C PRO A 574 -36.29 -3.47 35.46
N MET A 575 -35.24 -3.77 34.70
CA MET A 575 -34.41 -2.76 34.06
C MET A 575 -35.08 -2.10 32.85
N ASP A 576 -35.15 -0.76 32.91
CA ASP A 576 -35.55 0.18 31.85
C ASP A 576 -34.51 0.20 30.70
N ALA A 577 -34.82 0.86 29.57
CA ALA A 577 -34.12 0.92 28.28
C ALA A 577 -32.62 1.31 28.30
N SER A 578 -31.99 1.41 29.48
CA SER A 578 -30.58 1.70 29.75
C SER A 578 -29.60 0.53 29.53
N THR A 579 -30.03 -0.68 29.18
CA THR A 579 -29.14 -1.87 29.05
C THR A 579 -28.38 -1.96 27.72
N LYS A 580 -28.76 -1.18 26.71
CA LYS A 580 -28.08 -1.20 25.40
C LYS A 580 -26.80 -0.38 25.48
N LEU A 581 -25.69 -0.97 25.05
CA LEU A 581 -24.39 -0.30 24.98
C LEU A 581 -24.45 0.88 23.99
N VAL A 582 -23.85 2.00 24.40
CA VAL A 582 -23.61 3.17 23.54
C VAL A 582 -22.32 2.93 22.76
N LEU A 583 -22.38 3.06 21.43
CA LEU A 583 -21.32 2.64 20.50
C LEU A 583 -20.90 3.79 19.57
N ASP A 584 -20.86 5.02 20.07
CA ASP A 584 -20.75 6.21 19.21
C ASP A 584 -19.32 6.39 18.69
N ASN A 585 -18.31 6.28 19.54
CA ASN A 585 -16.90 6.28 19.11
C ASN A 585 -16.59 5.08 18.19
N SER A 586 -17.15 3.92 18.53
CA SER A 586 -17.03 2.69 17.75
C SER A 586 -17.61 2.85 16.33
N LYS A 587 -18.79 3.49 16.20
CA LYS A 587 -19.41 3.80 14.91
C LYS A 587 -18.60 4.83 14.13
N ASP A 588 -18.13 5.89 14.77
CA ASP A 588 -17.33 6.93 14.12
C ASP A 588 -16.00 6.40 13.61
N PHE A 589 -15.36 5.51 14.38
CA PHE A 589 -14.17 4.80 13.92
C PHE A 589 -14.50 3.88 12.74
N TYR A 590 -15.58 3.09 12.83
CA TYR A 590 -15.97 2.22 11.72
C TYR A 590 -16.34 3.00 10.45
N LYS A 591 -16.89 4.21 10.58
CA LYS A 591 -17.11 5.12 9.45
C LYS A 591 -15.79 5.51 8.78
N LYS A 592 -14.76 5.85 9.57
CA LYS A 592 -13.40 6.10 9.04
C LYS A 592 -12.81 4.84 8.40
N CYS A 593 -13.08 3.66 8.96
CA CYS A 593 -12.70 2.40 8.33
C CYS A 593 -13.29 2.28 6.94
N TRP A 594 -14.56 2.64 6.72
CA TRP A 594 -15.17 2.66 5.39
C TRP A 594 -14.53 3.66 4.43
N GLU A 595 -14.01 4.78 4.93
CA GLU A 595 -13.31 5.79 4.11
C GLU A 595 -11.91 5.32 3.67
N LEU A 596 -11.23 4.51 4.50
CA LEU A 596 -9.82 4.15 4.30
C LEU A 596 -9.60 2.69 3.87
N MET A 597 -10.50 1.78 4.23
CA MET A 597 -10.40 0.35 3.94
C MET A 597 -11.51 -0.07 2.97
N PRO A 598 -11.20 -0.79 1.89
CA PRO A 598 -12.22 -1.34 0.99
C PRO A 598 -13.25 -2.17 1.77
N GLY A 599 -14.52 -1.77 1.74
CA GLY A 599 -15.59 -2.44 2.49
C GLY A 599 -15.55 -2.25 4.01
N GLY A 600 -14.73 -1.32 4.52
CA GLY A 600 -14.58 -1.04 5.95
C GLY A 600 -13.94 -2.16 6.78
N THR A 601 -13.38 -3.19 6.14
CA THR A 601 -12.92 -4.42 6.82
C THR A 601 -11.97 -5.23 5.94
N HIS A 602 -11.15 -6.09 6.54
CA HIS A 602 -10.21 -6.96 5.81
C HIS A 602 -10.78 -8.33 5.43
N TYR A 603 -12.06 -8.59 5.72
CA TYR A 603 -12.69 -9.88 5.49
C TYR A 603 -14.00 -9.70 4.76
N ASN A 604 -14.08 -9.93 3.44
CA ASN A 604 -15.27 -9.61 2.64
C ASN A 604 -16.00 -10.88 2.15
N PHE A 605 -17.30 -10.97 2.45
CA PHE A 605 -18.25 -11.89 1.80
C PHE A 605 -19.29 -11.03 1.07
N GLY A 606 -19.97 -11.58 0.07
CA GLY A 606 -20.93 -10.87 -0.79
C GLY A 606 -22.22 -10.41 -0.08
N ASP A 607 -22.16 -10.09 1.21
CA ASP A 607 -23.23 -9.54 2.03
C ASP A 607 -23.36 -8.01 1.77
N PRO A 608 -24.43 -7.57 1.09
CA PRO A 608 -24.62 -6.17 0.69
C PRO A 608 -24.99 -5.25 1.87
N GLU A 609 -25.48 -5.79 2.99
CA GLU A 609 -25.99 -5.02 4.14
C GLU A 609 -25.16 -5.29 5.40
N ARG A 610 -23.84 -5.31 5.22
CA ARG A 610 -22.92 -5.70 6.28
C ARG A 610 -23.14 -4.88 7.57
N PRO A 611 -23.44 -5.52 8.71
CA PRO A 611 -23.69 -4.81 9.95
C PRO A 611 -22.39 -4.24 10.54
N LEU A 612 -22.57 -3.27 11.46
CA LEU A 612 -21.49 -2.60 12.20
C LEU A 612 -20.48 -3.62 12.77
N VAL A 613 -19.21 -3.45 12.39
CA VAL A 613 -18.08 -4.14 13.03
C VAL A 613 -17.63 -3.27 14.19
N ILE A 614 -17.66 -3.80 15.41
CA ILE A 614 -17.25 -3.08 16.62
C ILE A 614 -15.71 -3.16 16.72
N PRO A 615 -14.99 -2.03 16.71
CA PRO A 615 -13.56 -1.99 17.00
C PRO A 615 -13.30 -2.17 18.51
N PHE A 616 -12.18 -2.83 18.85
CA PHE A 616 -11.76 -3.08 20.23
C PHE A 616 -10.33 -2.59 20.44
N ASP A 617 -10.03 -1.96 21.58
CA ASP A 617 -8.68 -1.49 21.94
C ASP A 617 -8.03 -2.28 23.07
N ARG A 618 -8.80 -3.09 23.80
CA ARG A 618 -8.34 -3.84 24.97
C ARG A 618 -9.00 -5.21 25.03
N GLY A 619 -8.25 -6.20 25.52
CA GLY A 619 -8.75 -7.53 25.82
C GLY A 619 -8.06 -8.14 27.04
N ARG A 620 -8.78 -8.97 27.79
CA ARG A 620 -8.27 -9.71 28.95
C ARG A 620 -9.13 -10.95 29.17
N ASN A 621 -8.50 -12.12 29.31
CA ASN A 621 -9.17 -13.41 29.44
C ASN A 621 -10.17 -13.62 28.28
N SER A 622 -11.46 -13.75 28.59
CA SER A 622 -12.57 -13.91 27.62
C SER A 622 -13.32 -12.61 27.33
N ARG A 623 -12.73 -11.45 27.66
CA ARG A 623 -13.36 -10.13 27.55
C ARG A 623 -12.59 -9.21 26.62
N VAL A 624 -13.33 -8.37 25.91
CA VAL A 624 -12.81 -7.27 25.08
C VAL A 624 -13.55 -5.98 25.39
N TRP A 625 -12.90 -4.84 25.21
CA TRP A 625 -13.48 -3.52 25.39
C TRP A 625 -13.45 -2.75 24.09
N ASP A 626 -14.59 -2.16 23.74
CA ASP A 626 -14.72 -1.33 22.55
C ASP A 626 -14.17 0.09 22.78
N LEU A 627 -14.18 0.91 21.73
CA LEU A 627 -13.66 2.29 21.79
C LEU A 627 -14.55 3.25 22.62
N ASP A 628 -15.70 2.77 23.09
CA ASP A 628 -16.58 3.50 24.01
C ASP A 628 -16.36 3.04 25.47
N GLY A 629 -15.45 2.08 25.69
CA GLY A 629 -15.13 1.52 27.00
C GLY A 629 -16.11 0.45 27.47
N ASN A 630 -17.02 -0.03 26.62
CA ASN A 630 -17.96 -1.07 27.02
C ASN A 630 -17.27 -2.44 27.03
N GLU A 631 -17.62 -3.26 28.00
CA GLU A 631 -17.13 -4.63 28.13
C GLU A 631 -17.99 -5.61 27.31
N HIS A 632 -17.33 -6.52 26.60
CA HIS A 632 -17.96 -7.59 25.82
C HIS A 632 -17.36 -8.95 26.14
N LEU A 633 -18.20 -9.99 26.21
CA LEU A 633 -17.82 -11.40 26.20
C LEU A 633 -17.53 -11.85 24.76
N ASP A 634 -16.30 -12.29 24.51
CA ASP A 634 -15.82 -12.72 23.19
C ASP A 634 -16.04 -14.23 22.96
N LEU A 635 -17.20 -14.60 22.42
CA LEU A 635 -17.48 -15.95 21.92
C LEU A 635 -17.15 -16.08 20.42
N PHE A 636 -16.69 -14.99 19.78
CA PHE A 636 -16.28 -14.99 18.38
C PHE A 636 -14.87 -15.54 18.22
N CYS A 637 -13.95 -15.16 19.12
CA CYS A 637 -12.56 -15.60 19.17
C CYS A 637 -11.88 -15.56 17.78
N LYS A 638 -12.19 -14.54 16.97
CA LYS A 638 -11.73 -14.37 15.58
C LYS A 638 -11.90 -15.64 14.73
N PHE A 639 -13.15 -16.08 14.56
CA PHE A 639 -13.51 -17.32 13.85
C PHE A 639 -12.87 -18.58 14.46
N GLY A 640 -12.73 -18.60 15.79
CA GLY A 640 -12.12 -19.70 16.53
C GLY A 640 -10.60 -19.77 16.41
N ALA A 641 -9.93 -18.69 16.04
CA ALA A 641 -8.47 -18.59 16.08
C ALA A 641 -7.96 -18.47 17.52
N LEU A 642 -8.54 -17.56 18.31
CA LEU A 642 -8.11 -17.28 19.68
C LEU A 642 -8.46 -18.46 20.61
N LEU A 643 -7.46 -19.29 20.92
CA LEU A 643 -7.61 -20.42 21.85
C LEU A 643 -7.06 -20.05 23.23
N VAL A 644 -5.95 -19.32 23.32
CA VAL A 644 -5.27 -19.03 24.59
C VAL A 644 -5.90 -17.92 25.43
N GLY A 645 -6.91 -17.22 24.87
CA GLY A 645 -7.56 -16.06 25.47
C GLY A 645 -6.75 -14.76 25.31
N HIS A 646 -7.38 -13.64 25.63
CA HIS A 646 -6.75 -12.32 25.55
C HIS A 646 -5.81 -12.08 26.73
N HIS A 647 -4.66 -11.45 26.46
CA HIS A 647 -3.67 -11.10 27.50
C HIS A 647 -3.25 -12.30 28.38
N ASN A 648 -3.05 -13.47 27.76
CA ASN A 648 -2.49 -14.62 28.46
C ASN A 648 -1.00 -14.34 28.76
N GLU A 649 -0.67 -14.08 30.03
CA GLU A 649 0.67 -13.64 30.45
C GLU A 649 1.76 -14.63 30.06
N ALA A 650 1.55 -15.93 30.30
CA ALA A 650 2.53 -16.96 29.96
C ALA A 650 2.77 -17.05 28.44
N TYR A 651 1.69 -16.94 27.65
CA TYR A 651 1.79 -16.93 26.20
C TYR A 651 2.52 -15.69 25.68
N ASN A 652 2.13 -14.50 26.14
CA ASN A 652 2.73 -13.23 25.73
C ASN A 652 4.20 -13.13 26.13
N GLN A 653 4.54 -13.53 27.35
CA GLN A 653 5.91 -13.51 27.85
C GLN A 653 6.82 -14.38 26.98
N SER A 654 6.37 -15.58 26.61
CA SER A 654 7.12 -16.46 25.71
C SER A 654 7.38 -15.82 24.34
N LEU A 655 6.38 -15.15 23.77
CA LEU A 655 6.56 -14.43 22.50
C LEU A 655 7.51 -13.24 22.62
N ILE A 656 7.40 -12.44 23.69
CA ILE A 656 8.28 -11.30 23.96
C ILE A 656 9.74 -11.77 24.14
N GLU A 657 9.96 -12.82 24.93
CA GLU A 657 11.28 -13.41 25.11
C GLU A 657 11.87 -13.88 23.78
N TYR A 658 11.06 -14.52 22.94
CA TYR A 658 11.52 -14.99 21.65
C TYR A 658 11.77 -13.86 20.65
N MET A 659 11.00 -12.77 20.69
CA MET A 659 11.25 -11.56 19.89
C MET A 659 12.64 -10.95 20.18
N GLY A 660 13.19 -11.16 21.38
CA GLY A 660 14.55 -10.75 21.75
C GLY A 660 15.67 -11.62 21.15
N LYS A 661 15.33 -12.69 20.41
CA LYS A 661 16.28 -13.59 19.73
C LYS A 661 16.36 -13.29 18.23
N VAL A 662 15.85 -14.19 17.39
CA VAL A 662 15.86 -14.11 15.92
C VAL A 662 14.43 -13.93 15.42
N THR A 663 14.19 -12.85 14.68
CA THR A 663 12.82 -12.43 14.33
C THR A 663 12.39 -12.86 12.93
N SER A 664 13.31 -12.90 11.95
CA SER A 664 13.02 -13.29 10.56
C SER A 664 14.24 -13.92 9.90
N VAL A 665 14.27 -15.25 9.85
CA VAL A 665 15.33 -16.08 9.26
C VAL A 665 14.70 -17.32 8.63
N ASP A 666 15.42 -18.00 7.74
CA ASP A 666 14.93 -19.19 7.02
C ASP A 666 14.74 -20.41 7.94
N THR A 667 15.50 -20.50 9.03
CA THR A 667 15.43 -21.59 10.02
C THR A 667 15.86 -21.06 11.38
N CYS A 668 15.23 -21.52 12.48
CA CYS A 668 15.59 -21.13 13.84
C CYS A 668 15.72 -22.33 14.80
N ASP A 669 16.05 -22.04 16.06
CA ASP A 669 16.25 -23.03 17.14
C ASP A 669 14.97 -23.79 17.56
N LEU A 670 13.79 -23.40 17.07
CA LEU A 670 12.51 -24.03 17.38
C LEU A 670 12.02 -25.06 16.35
N GLU A 671 12.56 -25.06 15.14
CA GLU A 671 12.06 -25.88 14.01
C GLU A 671 11.90 -27.37 14.37
N VAL A 672 12.96 -27.97 14.91
CA VAL A 672 12.97 -29.38 15.28
C VAL A 672 11.96 -29.68 16.40
N GLY A 673 12.01 -28.91 17.49
CA GLY A 673 11.16 -29.16 18.67
C GLY A 673 9.67 -29.00 18.37
N VAL A 674 9.30 -28.02 17.53
CA VAL A 674 7.91 -27.84 17.10
C VAL A 674 7.48 -28.97 16.17
N CYS A 675 8.33 -29.38 15.21
CA CYS A 675 8.03 -30.53 14.35
C CYS A 675 7.83 -31.81 15.16
N GLU A 676 8.72 -32.11 16.11
CA GLU A 676 8.61 -33.27 17.02
C GLU A 676 7.33 -33.21 17.85
N THR A 677 6.96 -32.03 18.35
CA THR A 677 5.71 -31.82 19.10
C THR A 677 4.48 -32.15 18.25
N LEU A 678 4.45 -31.69 17.00
CA LEU A 678 3.33 -31.98 16.10
C LEU A 678 3.27 -33.47 15.71
N VAL A 679 4.41 -34.09 15.41
CA VAL A 679 4.53 -35.54 15.12
C VAL A 679 4.09 -36.38 16.32
N LYS A 680 4.42 -35.96 17.54
CA LYS A 680 4.01 -36.64 18.79
C LYS A 680 2.50 -36.68 18.96
N HIS A 681 1.80 -35.60 18.62
CA HIS A 681 0.39 -35.43 18.97
C HIS A 681 -0.59 -35.76 17.84
N ILE A 682 -0.22 -35.48 16.60
CA ILE A 682 -1.13 -35.55 15.44
C ILE A 682 -0.94 -36.89 14.72
N PRO A 683 -1.97 -37.77 14.68
CA PRO A 683 -1.84 -39.13 14.16
C PRO A 683 -1.26 -39.27 12.75
N CYS A 684 -1.66 -38.44 11.78
CA CYS A 684 -1.15 -38.53 10.41
C CYS A 684 0.21 -37.87 10.20
N ALA A 685 0.75 -37.16 11.20
CA ALA A 685 1.95 -36.35 11.05
C ALA A 685 3.22 -37.22 11.12
N GLU A 686 3.72 -37.67 9.97
CA GLU A 686 5.09 -38.20 9.86
C GLU A 686 6.08 -37.10 9.50
N MET A 687 5.62 -36.09 8.76
CA MET A 687 6.39 -34.89 8.40
C MET A 687 5.50 -33.65 8.49
N VAL A 688 6.13 -32.49 8.69
CA VAL A 688 5.47 -31.20 8.88
C VAL A 688 6.03 -30.18 7.88
N ARG A 689 5.17 -29.29 7.37
CA ARG A 689 5.55 -28.12 6.58
C ARG A 689 4.73 -26.92 7.02
N PHE A 690 5.37 -25.80 7.34
CA PHE A 690 4.69 -24.59 7.81
C PHE A 690 4.28 -23.65 6.66
N CYS A 691 3.14 -22.98 6.84
CA CYS A 691 2.53 -22.00 5.94
C CYS A 691 2.04 -20.79 6.76
N LEU A 692 1.71 -19.67 6.13
CA LEU A 692 1.18 -18.51 6.87
C LEU A 692 -0.34 -18.55 7.05
N SER A 693 -1.08 -19.13 6.09
CA SER A 693 -2.55 -19.15 6.10
C SER A 693 -3.16 -20.52 5.78
N GLY A 694 -4.40 -20.74 6.26
CA GLY A 694 -5.13 -21.97 5.98
C GLY A 694 -5.43 -22.20 4.49
N THR A 695 -5.76 -21.15 3.72
CA THR A 695 -5.96 -21.26 2.26
C THR A 695 -4.67 -21.77 1.59
N GLU A 696 -3.52 -21.23 1.98
CA GLU A 696 -2.22 -21.65 1.45
C GLU A 696 -1.94 -23.11 1.78
N ALA A 697 -2.19 -23.54 3.02
CA ALA A 697 -1.98 -24.92 3.45
C ALA A 697 -2.87 -25.89 2.64
N VAL A 698 -4.16 -25.58 2.46
CA VAL A 698 -5.08 -26.39 1.66
C VAL A 698 -4.64 -26.48 0.20
N GLN A 699 -4.26 -25.36 -0.41
CA GLN A 699 -3.88 -25.36 -1.81
C GLN A 699 -2.58 -26.14 -2.07
N ASN A 700 -1.64 -26.08 -1.12
CA ASN A 700 -0.40 -26.85 -1.18
C ASN A 700 -0.65 -28.35 -0.91
N ALA A 701 -1.57 -28.71 -0.01
CA ALA A 701 -1.99 -30.11 0.18
C ALA A 701 -2.64 -30.70 -1.08
N LEU A 702 -3.48 -29.92 -1.78
CA LEU A 702 -4.03 -30.32 -3.08
C LEU A 702 -2.93 -30.49 -4.14
N ARG A 703 -1.92 -29.62 -4.15
CA ARG A 703 -0.77 -29.74 -5.06
C ARG A 703 0.02 -31.02 -4.79
N LEU A 704 0.29 -31.35 -3.53
CA LEU A 704 0.93 -32.61 -3.14
C LEU A 704 0.10 -33.82 -3.60
N ALA A 705 -1.21 -33.81 -3.36
CA ALA A 705 -2.09 -34.90 -3.76
C ALA A 705 -2.08 -35.14 -5.28
N ARG A 706 -2.10 -34.06 -6.08
CA ARG A 706 -1.99 -34.14 -7.53
C ARG A 706 -0.65 -34.72 -7.98
N ALA A 707 0.44 -34.25 -7.39
CA ALA A 707 1.77 -34.75 -7.71
C ALA A 707 1.96 -36.21 -7.32
N PHE A 708 1.34 -36.64 -6.21
CA PHE A 708 1.40 -38.03 -5.74
C PHE A 708 0.57 -38.98 -6.61
N THR A 709 -0.63 -38.57 -6.99
CA THR A 709 -1.57 -39.44 -7.72
C THR A 709 -1.49 -39.32 -9.24
N GLY A 710 -0.98 -38.21 -9.76
CA GLY A 710 -1.04 -37.85 -11.18
C GLY A 710 -2.42 -37.37 -11.66
N LYS A 711 -3.36 -37.12 -10.74
CA LYS A 711 -4.78 -36.86 -11.04
C LYS A 711 -5.18 -35.44 -10.65
N ASN A 712 -5.95 -34.76 -11.48
CA ASN A 712 -6.17 -33.31 -11.35
C ASN A 712 -7.35 -32.91 -10.44
N ARG A 713 -8.45 -33.66 -10.46
CA ARG A 713 -9.68 -33.29 -9.76
C ARG A 713 -9.61 -33.59 -8.27
N PHE A 714 -10.39 -32.87 -7.47
CA PHE A 714 -10.63 -33.23 -6.09
C PHE A 714 -12.12 -33.13 -5.74
N ILE A 715 -12.55 -33.94 -4.78
CA ILE A 715 -13.89 -33.89 -4.21
C ILE A 715 -13.88 -32.97 -2.99
N ARG A 716 -14.89 -32.12 -2.87
CA ARG A 716 -15.24 -31.38 -1.65
C ARG A 716 -16.74 -31.50 -1.37
N PHE A 717 -17.17 -31.04 -0.20
CA PHE A 717 -18.55 -31.23 0.25
C PHE A 717 -19.29 -29.90 0.41
N HIS A 718 -20.58 -29.92 0.09
CA HIS A 718 -21.45 -28.76 0.30
C HIS A 718 -21.51 -28.41 1.80
N GLY A 719 -21.48 -27.11 2.12
CA GLY A 719 -21.41 -26.60 3.49
C GLY A 719 -20.01 -26.50 4.10
N HIS A 720 -19.00 -27.11 3.48
CA HIS A 720 -17.62 -27.02 3.94
C HIS A 720 -16.95 -25.74 3.44
N TYR A 721 -16.05 -25.17 4.25
CA TYR A 721 -15.25 -24.00 3.85
C TYR A 721 -13.75 -24.28 3.99
N HIS A 722 -13.05 -24.22 2.85
CA HIS A 722 -11.64 -24.59 2.71
C HIS A 722 -10.74 -23.42 2.27
N GLY A 723 -11.17 -22.18 2.54
CA GLY A 723 -10.46 -20.96 2.13
C GLY A 723 -10.99 -20.34 0.84
N ASN A 724 -10.22 -19.38 0.32
CA ASN A 724 -10.63 -18.47 -0.75
C ASN A 724 -9.87 -18.65 -2.08
N ALA A 725 -9.23 -19.80 -2.30
CA ALA A 725 -8.58 -20.09 -3.58
C ALA A 725 -9.63 -20.31 -4.69
N ASP A 726 -9.28 -19.97 -5.93
CA ASP A 726 -10.18 -19.99 -7.08
C ASP A 726 -10.84 -21.34 -7.36
N ASN A 727 -10.10 -22.43 -7.18
CA ASN A 727 -10.60 -23.80 -7.34
C ASN A 727 -11.45 -24.29 -6.17
N ILE A 728 -11.62 -23.48 -5.11
CA ILE A 728 -12.26 -23.86 -3.85
C ILE A 728 -13.52 -23.02 -3.56
N MET A 729 -13.47 -21.70 -3.70
CA MET A 729 -14.46 -20.82 -3.09
C MET A 729 -15.79 -20.75 -3.87
N GLY A 730 -16.93 -20.78 -3.17
CA GLY A 730 -18.26 -20.56 -3.76
C GLY A 730 -18.85 -21.73 -4.54
N TRP A 731 -19.94 -21.42 -5.23
CA TRP A 731 -20.87 -22.27 -5.98
C TRP A 731 -21.60 -23.29 -5.11
N ARG A 732 -22.69 -23.86 -5.61
CA ARG A 732 -23.46 -24.91 -4.91
C ARG A 732 -23.32 -26.25 -5.63
N LYS A 733 -23.78 -27.32 -4.98
CA LYS A 733 -23.87 -28.63 -5.64
C LYS A 733 -25.00 -28.63 -6.66
N LYS A 734 -24.84 -29.41 -7.72
CA LYS A 734 -25.92 -29.70 -8.67
C LYS A 734 -26.99 -30.58 -8.05
N GLN A 735 -28.21 -30.46 -8.55
CA GLN A 735 -29.29 -31.42 -8.24
C GLN A 735 -29.01 -32.77 -8.92
N ASP A 736 -28.61 -32.76 -10.19
CA ASP A 736 -28.13 -33.94 -10.90
C ASP A 736 -26.65 -34.18 -10.59
N LEU A 737 -26.38 -35.25 -9.84
CA LEU A 737 -25.04 -35.66 -9.42
C LEU A 737 -24.38 -36.64 -10.41
N THR A 738 -24.94 -36.82 -11.61
CA THR A 738 -24.32 -37.65 -12.66
C THR A 738 -22.93 -37.15 -13.02
N TYR A 739 -22.77 -35.82 -13.11
CA TYR A 739 -21.48 -35.15 -13.28
C TYR A 739 -21.39 -33.96 -12.31
N PRO A 740 -20.92 -34.18 -11.07
CA PRO A 740 -21.15 -33.30 -9.91
C PRO A 740 -20.15 -32.14 -9.83
N VAL A 741 -19.88 -31.46 -10.96
CA VAL A 741 -19.17 -30.17 -10.93
C VAL A 741 -20.06 -29.12 -10.25
N PRO A 742 -19.50 -28.20 -9.45
CA PRO A 742 -20.31 -27.18 -8.80
C PRO A 742 -21.02 -26.30 -9.83
N GLU A 743 -22.19 -25.75 -9.46
CA GLU A 743 -22.96 -24.83 -10.29
C GLU A 743 -23.01 -23.43 -9.66
N GLN A 744 -22.73 -22.42 -10.48
CA GLN A 744 -22.91 -21.03 -10.11
C GLN A 744 -24.40 -20.71 -9.99
N PHE A 745 -24.77 -19.88 -9.02
CA PHE A 745 -26.15 -19.44 -8.84
C PHE A 745 -26.20 -17.97 -8.39
N LYS A 746 -27.31 -17.30 -8.67
CA LYS A 746 -27.52 -15.90 -8.26
C LYS A 746 -27.73 -15.83 -6.75
N GLY A 747 -27.00 -14.94 -6.08
CA GLY A 747 -27.08 -14.75 -4.62
C GLY A 747 -26.10 -15.60 -3.82
N ASP A 748 -25.12 -16.22 -4.49
CA ASP A 748 -24.02 -16.87 -3.79
C ASP A 748 -23.11 -15.85 -3.10
N LEU A 749 -23.14 -15.83 -1.77
CA LEU A 749 -22.35 -14.91 -0.94
C LEU A 749 -20.84 -15.19 -1.00
N LEU A 750 -20.44 -16.33 -1.56
CA LEU A 750 -19.05 -16.76 -1.71
C LEU A 750 -18.58 -16.69 -3.17
N ASP A 751 -19.42 -16.23 -4.09
CA ASP A 751 -19.01 -16.02 -5.48
C ASP A 751 -18.15 -14.76 -5.62
N THR A 752 -17.31 -14.73 -6.66
CA THR A 752 -16.39 -13.62 -6.85
C THR A 752 -16.07 -13.40 -8.33
N LEU A 753 -15.88 -12.14 -8.71
CA LEU A 753 -15.39 -11.76 -10.02
C LEU A 753 -13.86 -11.93 -10.07
N GLY A 754 -13.32 -12.13 -11.28
CA GLY A 754 -11.87 -12.29 -11.49
C GLY A 754 -11.35 -13.72 -11.38
N ARG A 755 -12.20 -14.69 -11.03
CA ARG A 755 -11.89 -16.13 -11.09
C ARG A 755 -11.86 -16.63 -12.53
N ASP A 756 -10.94 -17.53 -12.84
CA ASP A 756 -10.96 -18.27 -14.12
C ASP A 756 -12.29 -19.06 -14.26
N PRO A 757 -13.10 -18.81 -15.32
CA PRO A 757 -14.40 -19.46 -15.49
C PRO A 757 -14.37 -21.00 -15.56
N LYS A 758 -13.24 -21.60 -15.97
CA LYS A 758 -13.13 -23.05 -16.15
C LYS A 758 -12.58 -23.77 -14.93
N ILE A 759 -11.95 -23.05 -14.00
CA ILE A 759 -11.18 -23.64 -12.91
C ILE A 759 -11.98 -24.64 -12.08
N MET A 760 -13.25 -24.31 -11.78
CA MET A 760 -14.11 -25.16 -10.97
C MET A 760 -14.50 -26.44 -11.73
N VAL A 761 -14.87 -26.29 -13.00
CA VAL A 761 -15.26 -27.39 -13.88
C VAL A 761 -14.08 -28.32 -14.16
N ASP A 762 -12.85 -27.82 -14.15
CA ASP A 762 -11.65 -28.62 -14.45
C ASP A 762 -11.07 -29.30 -13.20
N GLN A 763 -11.34 -28.77 -12.01
CA GLN A 763 -10.60 -29.16 -10.80
C GLN A 763 -11.45 -29.69 -9.64
N THR A 764 -12.75 -29.40 -9.55
CA THR A 764 -13.53 -29.77 -8.36
C THR A 764 -14.85 -30.49 -8.69
N PHE A 765 -15.15 -31.49 -7.86
CA PHE A 765 -16.50 -32.02 -7.68
C PHE A 765 -17.04 -31.59 -6.31
N MET A 766 -18.33 -31.28 -6.24
CA MET A 766 -19.02 -30.94 -4.99
C MET A 766 -20.14 -31.93 -4.71
N LEU A 767 -20.04 -32.63 -3.59
CA LEU A 767 -20.99 -33.65 -3.15
C LEU A 767 -21.75 -33.23 -1.88
N PRO A 768 -22.93 -33.81 -1.60
CA PRO A 768 -23.54 -33.72 -0.27
C PRO A 768 -22.63 -34.34 0.81
N TRP A 769 -22.58 -33.70 1.97
CA TRP A 769 -21.90 -34.24 3.16
C TRP A 769 -22.71 -35.40 3.75
N ASN A 770 -22.03 -36.39 4.35
CA ASN A 770 -22.64 -37.58 4.97
C ASN A 770 -23.42 -38.53 4.03
N ASP A 771 -23.27 -38.40 2.70
CA ASP A 771 -23.85 -39.33 1.73
C ASP A 771 -22.78 -40.26 1.15
N ILE A 772 -22.59 -41.41 1.80
CA ILE A 772 -21.53 -42.36 1.43
C ILE A 772 -21.81 -43.05 0.09
N ASP A 773 -23.08 -43.23 -0.27
CA ASP A 773 -23.46 -43.91 -1.51
C ASP A 773 -23.14 -43.01 -2.71
N VAL A 774 -23.44 -41.71 -2.61
CA VAL A 774 -23.05 -40.72 -3.63
C VAL A 774 -21.53 -40.61 -3.75
N LEU A 775 -20.81 -40.59 -2.63
CA LEU A 775 -19.34 -40.53 -2.65
C LEU A 775 -18.76 -41.78 -3.33
N THR A 776 -19.26 -42.96 -2.99
CA THR A 776 -18.84 -44.25 -3.56
C THR A 776 -19.08 -44.26 -5.05
N ALA A 777 -20.31 -43.96 -5.50
CA ALA A 777 -20.67 -43.94 -6.91
C ALA A 777 -19.82 -42.94 -7.72
N THR A 778 -19.52 -41.76 -7.15
CA THR A 778 -18.69 -40.74 -7.79
C THR A 778 -17.24 -41.20 -7.93
N ILE A 779 -16.66 -41.77 -6.87
CA ILE A 779 -15.30 -42.31 -6.90
C ILE A 779 -15.21 -43.47 -7.89
N GLU A 780 -16.14 -44.42 -7.85
CA GLU A 780 -16.13 -45.56 -8.78
C GLU A 780 -16.16 -45.11 -10.25
N ARG A 781 -16.95 -44.08 -10.55
CA ARG A 781 -17.07 -43.52 -11.90
C ARG A 781 -15.85 -42.71 -12.35
N TYR A 782 -15.25 -41.92 -11.46
CA TYR A 782 -14.26 -40.90 -11.82
C TYR A 782 -12.89 -41.07 -11.13
N HIS A 783 -12.60 -42.23 -10.52
CA HIS A 783 -11.36 -42.45 -9.74
C HIS A 783 -10.07 -42.16 -10.51
N ASN A 784 -10.07 -42.27 -11.84
CA ASN A 784 -8.90 -41.97 -12.68
C ASN A 784 -8.62 -40.46 -12.80
N GLU A 785 -9.57 -39.60 -12.44
CA GLU A 785 -9.43 -38.15 -12.49
C GLU A 785 -9.28 -37.51 -11.10
N ILE A 786 -9.72 -38.21 -10.04
CA ILE A 786 -9.77 -37.68 -8.67
C ILE A 786 -8.44 -37.97 -7.94
N GLY A 787 -7.67 -36.93 -7.67
CA GLY A 787 -6.43 -37.00 -6.87
C GLY A 787 -6.64 -36.82 -5.38
N ALA A 788 -7.72 -36.15 -4.95
CA ALA A 788 -8.00 -35.95 -3.53
C ALA A 788 -9.49 -35.95 -3.16
N VAL A 789 -9.77 -36.33 -1.91
CA VAL A 789 -11.01 -36.00 -1.19
C VAL A 789 -10.64 -35.04 -0.07
N LEU A 790 -11.18 -33.83 -0.10
CA LEU A 790 -10.96 -32.76 0.86
C LEU A 790 -12.22 -32.54 1.71
N MET A 791 -12.08 -32.62 3.03
CA MET A 791 -13.22 -32.44 3.95
C MET A 791 -12.81 -31.84 5.28
N GLU A 792 -13.76 -31.17 5.94
CA GLU A 792 -13.70 -30.97 7.39
C GLU A 792 -14.14 -32.31 8.01
N PRO A 793 -13.36 -32.94 8.90
CA PRO A 793 -13.74 -34.23 9.49
C PRO A 793 -14.96 -34.12 10.43
N LEU A 794 -15.21 -32.91 10.94
CA LEU A 794 -16.46 -32.50 11.56
C LEU A 794 -16.82 -31.14 10.98
N CYS A 795 -17.98 -31.04 10.32
CA CYS A 795 -18.34 -29.86 9.54
C CYS A 795 -18.81 -28.71 10.45
N ILE A 796 -17.86 -27.90 10.94
CA ILE A 796 -18.16 -26.74 11.79
C ILE A 796 -18.72 -25.59 10.93
N ASN A 797 -18.16 -25.37 9.74
CA ASN A 797 -18.65 -24.29 8.87
C ASN A 797 -20.08 -24.56 8.36
N GLY A 798 -20.46 -25.82 8.16
CA GLY A 798 -21.76 -26.23 7.63
C GLY A 798 -22.86 -26.43 8.68
N GLY A 799 -22.60 -26.10 9.96
CA GLY A 799 -23.63 -26.12 11.00
C GLY A 799 -23.28 -26.91 12.26
N GLY A 800 -22.04 -27.36 12.45
CA GLY A 800 -21.66 -28.21 13.58
C GLY A 800 -22.20 -29.63 13.41
N ILE A 801 -22.06 -30.18 12.20
CA ILE A 801 -22.59 -31.48 11.81
C ILE A 801 -21.50 -32.54 11.99
N PHE A 802 -21.81 -33.58 12.76
CA PHE A 802 -20.92 -34.73 12.96
C PHE A 802 -20.94 -35.65 11.73
N PRO A 803 -19.85 -36.39 11.45
CA PRO A 803 -19.90 -37.46 10.46
C PRO A 803 -20.89 -38.53 10.91
N GLU A 804 -21.64 -39.09 9.97
CA GLU A 804 -22.46 -40.29 10.24
C GLU A 804 -21.57 -41.48 10.60
N GLU A 805 -22.10 -42.43 11.37
CA GLU A 805 -21.36 -43.60 11.81
C GLU A 805 -20.78 -44.38 10.61
N GLY A 806 -19.46 -44.63 10.65
CA GLY A 806 -18.75 -45.34 9.59
C GLY A 806 -18.47 -44.53 8.32
N TYR A 807 -18.91 -43.27 8.23
CA TYR A 807 -18.74 -42.45 7.02
C TYR A 807 -17.26 -42.17 6.73
N LEU A 808 -16.49 -41.78 7.75
CA LEU A 808 -15.07 -41.44 7.59
C LEU A 808 -14.22 -42.68 7.30
N GLU A 809 -14.51 -43.81 7.96
CA GLU A 809 -13.86 -45.10 7.76
C GLU A 809 -14.07 -45.60 6.34
N LYS A 810 -15.32 -45.58 5.85
CA LYS A 810 -15.64 -45.95 4.47
C LYS A 810 -14.98 -45.01 3.47
N THR A 811 -14.97 -43.70 3.74
CA THR A 811 -14.29 -42.73 2.88
C THR A 811 -12.79 -43.00 2.79
N LYS A 812 -12.14 -43.26 3.93
CA LYS A 812 -10.71 -43.62 3.98
C LYS A 812 -10.44 -44.91 3.18
N ALA A 813 -11.26 -45.94 3.35
CA ALA A 813 -11.14 -47.20 2.59
C ALA A 813 -11.31 -46.99 1.07
N LEU A 814 -12.25 -46.14 0.64
CA LEU A 814 -12.41 -45.76 -0.77
C LEU A 814 -11.17 -45.05 -1.30
N CYS A 815 -10.65 -44.09 -0.55
CA CYS A 815 -9.44 -43.35 -0.94
C CYS A 815 -8.23 -44.27 -1.13
N GLU A 816 -8.03 -45.22 -0.21
CA GLU A 816 -6.95 -46.21 -0.30
C GLU A 816 -7.14 -47.16 -1.50
N LYS A 817 -8.35 -47.68 -1.70
CA LYS A 817 -8.68 -48.59 -2.82
C LYS A 817 -8.37 -47.97 -4.19
N TYR A 818 -8.62 -46.67 -4.36
CA TYR A 818 -8.56 -46.01 -5.66
C TYR A 818 -7.33 -45.12 -5.86
N ASN A 819 -6.34 -45.16 -4.96
CA ASN A 819 -5.17 -44.25 -4.96
C ASN A 819 -5.61 -42.78 -5.02
N ILE A 820 -6.34 -42.34 -4.00
CA ILE A 820 -6.83 -40.98 -3.80
C ILE A 820 -6.33 -40.50 -2.44
N VAL A 821 -5.82 -39.26 -2.37
CA VAL A 821 -5.34 -38.69 -1.11
C VAL A 821 -6.53 -38.16 -0.31
N LEU A 822 -6.64 -38.58 0.95
CA LEU A 822 -7.65 -38.09 1.89
C LEU A 822 -7.02 -36.93 2.65
N ILE A 823 -7.62 -35.75 2.53
CA ILE A 823 -7.15 -34.53 3.17
C ILE A 823 -8.20 -34.09 4.18
N PHE A 824 -7.83 -34.06 5.46
CA PHE A 824 -8.65 -33.39 6.48
C PHE A 824 -8.23 -31.93 6.60
N ASP A 825 -9.18 -31.04 6.34
CA ASP A 825 -9.08 -29.64 6.72
C ASP A 825 -9.40 -29.50 8.20
N GLU A 826 -8.35 -29.40 9.00
CA GLU A 826 -8.41 -29.21 10.45
C GLU A 826 -8.05 -27.79 10.86
N ILE A 827 -8.23 -26.82 9.97
CA ILE A 827 -8.00 -25.40 10.28
C ILE A 827 -8.87 -24.96 11.46
N ILE A 828 -10.11 -25.44 11.58
CA ILE A 828 -10.94 -25.23 12.78
C ILE A 828 -10.79 -26.37 13.77
N THR A 829 -10.92 -27.61 13.30
CA THR A 829 -11.11 -28.78 14.16
C THR A 829 -9.84 -29.33 14.79
N GLY A 830 -8.66 -28.82 14.44
CA GLY A 830 -7.37 -29.29 14.93
C GLY A 830 -7.19 -29.04 16.43
N VAL A 831 -6.22 -28.20 16.82
CA VAL A 831 -5.87 -27.94 18.23
C VAL A 831 -7.07 -27.47 19.08
N ARG A 832 -8.13 -26.94 18.44
CA ARG A 832 -9.38 -26.55 19.09
C ARG A 832 -10.13 -27.71 19.77
N LEU A 833 -10.09 -28.91 19.18
CA LEU A 833 -10.80 -30.08 19.71
C LEU A 833 -9.90 -30.98 20.56
N GLY A 834 -8.59 -30.82 20.42
CA GLY A 834 -7.57 -31.61 21.12
C GLY A 834 -6.22 -31.45 20.45
N LEU A 835 -5.11 -31.74 21.15
CA LEU A 835 -3.76 -31.65 20.57
C LEU A 835 -3.58 -32.55 19.33
N GLY A 836 -4.30 -33.68 19.26
CA GLY A 836 -4.29 -34.58 18.10
C GLY A 836 -5.35 -34.31 17.04
N GLY A 837 -6.09 -33.20 17.16
CA GLY A 837 -7.18 -32.85 16.24
C GLY A 837 -8.39 -33.77 16.30
N ALA A 838 -9.34 -33.53 15.38
CA ALA A 838 -10.51 -34.36 15.16
C ALA A 838 -10.15 -35.77 14.72
N GLN A 839 -9.05 -35.97 13.98
CA GLN A 839 -8.62 -37.31 13.56
C GLN A 839 -8.36 -38.25 14.75
N LYS A 840 -7.81 -37.73 15.85
CA LYS A 840 -7.62 -38.50 17.10
C LYS A 840 -8.95 -38.74 17.81
N LEU A 841 -9.82 -37.73 17.84
CA LEU A 841 -11.14 -37.81 18.48
C LEU A 841 -12.07 -38.80 17.78
N LEU A 842 -12.05 -38.82 16.44
CA LEU A 842 -12.94 -39.61 15.59
C LEU A 842 -12.33 -40.96 15.20
N GLY A 843 -11.06 -41.21 15.54
CA GLY A 843 -10.40 -42.50 15.30
C GLY A 843 -10.05 -42.79 13.83
N VAL A 844 -10.12 -41.80 12.93
CA VAL A 844 -9.79 -41.97 11.51
C VAL A 844 -8.62 -41.06 11.14
N THR A 845 -7.55 -41.66 10.61
CA THR A 845 -6.31 -40.95 10.24
C THR A 845 -6.28 -40.67 8.73
N PRO A 846 -6.20 -39.39 8.29
CA PRO A 846 -6.12 -39.04 6.87
C PRO A 846 -4.71 -39.26 6.30
N HIS A 847 -4.56 -39.07 4.99
CA HIS A 847 -3.25 -39.11 4.34
C HIS A 847 -2.46 -37.81 4.55
N LEU A 848 -3.15 -36.68 4.45
CA LEU A 848 -2.65 -35.34 4.76
C LEU A 848 -3.68 -34.63 5.65
N ALA A 849 -3.24 -33.66 6.44
CA ALA A 849 -4.12 -32.75 7.15
C ALA A 849 -3.55 -31.33 7.16
N THR A 850 -4.43 -30.34 7.23
CA THR A 850 -4.05 -28.93 7.33
C THR A 850 -4.47 -28.34 8.67
N PHE A 851 -3.58 -27.59 9.31
CA PHE A 851 -3.77 -26.99 10.63
C PHE A 851 -3.50 -25.49 10.59
N GLY A 852 -4.15 -24.72 11.45
CA GLY A 852 -4.00 -23.27 11.55
C GLY A 852 -4.80 -22.74 12.74
N LYS A 853 -5.14 -21.44 12.74
CA LYS A 853 -5.99 -20.81 13.76
C LYS A 853 -5.49 -21.14 15.18
N ALA A 854 -6.18 -22.03 15.89
CA ALA A 854 -5.86 -22.49 17.23
C ALA A 854 -4.45 -23.12 17.34
N LEU A 855 -3.86 -23.57 16.22
CA LEU A 855 -2.49 -24.07 16.15
C LEU A 855 -1.48 -23.10 16.77
N GLY A 856 -1.57 -21.81 16.42
CA GLY A 856 -0.71 -20.75 16.96
C GLY A 856 -1.37 -19.98 18.10
N GLY A 857 -2.32 -20.57 18.83
CA GLY A 857 -3.01 -19.94 19.97
C GLY A 857 -3.96 -18.78 19.61
N GLY A 858 -3.87 -18.24 18.40
CA GLY A 858 -4.74 -17.24 17.79
C GLY A 858 -4.19 -15.82 17.70
N SER A 859 -3.04 -15.54 18.33
CA SER A 859 -2.39 -14.23 18.29
C SER A 859 -1.43 -14.07 17.11
N MET A 860 -0.87 -15.18 16.61
CA MET A 860 0.13 -15.19 15.53
C MET A 860 -0.40 -15.94 14.30
N PRO A 861 -0.27 -15.40 13.08
CA PRO A 861 -0.69 -16.08 11.86
C PRO A 861 0.27 -17.24 11.55
N ILE A 862 -0.17 -18.47 11.70
CA ILE A 862 0.63 -19.65 11.33
C ILE A 862 -0.30 -20.82 10.99
N SER A 863 0.15 -21.67 10.08
CA SER A 863 -0.54 -22.88 9.65
C SER A 863 0.48 -23.98 9.30
N ALA A 864 0.01 -25.21 9.18
CA ALA A 864 0.85 -26.34 8.83
C ALA A 864 0.12 -27.32 7.90
N ILE A 865 0.90 -27.99 7.06
CA ILE A 865 0.52 -29.21 6.36
C ILE A 865 1.28 -30.33 7.06
N VAL A 866 0.56 -31.35 7.49
CA VAL A 866 1.14 -32.54 8.11
C VAL A 866 0.64 -33.78 7.38
N GLY A 867 1.43 -34.84 7.37
CA GLY A 867 0.98 -36.05 6.69
C GLY A 867 2.06 -37.10 6.53
N ARG A 868 1.69 -38.09 5.73
CA ARG A 868 2.51 -39.26 5.41
C ARG A 868 3.78 -38.85 4.65
N SER A 869 4.91 -39.44 5.02
CA SER A 869 6.23 -39.07 4.54
C SER A 869 6.40 -39.31 3.04
N ASP A 870 5.79 -40.34 2.46
CA ASP A 870 5.85 -40.63 1.02
C ASP A 870 5.21 -39.53 0.15
N ILE A 871 4.17 -38.86 0.66
CA ILE A 871 3.55 -37.70 0.00
C ILE A 871 4.36 -36.44 0.30
N MET A 872 4.71 -36.18 1.56
CA MET A 872 5.42 -34.96 1.97
C MET A 872 6.82 -34.84 1.36
N ASN A 873 7.50 -35.96 1.11
CA ASN A 873 8.79 -36.02 0.43
C ASN A 873 8.74 -35.57 -1.04
N LEU A 874 7.56 -35.29 -1.61
CA LEU A 874 7.44 -34.62 -2.90
C LEU A 874 7.90 -33.16 -2.86
N TYR A 875 8.06 -32.55 -1.68
CA TYR A 875 8.74 -31.25 -1.55
C TYR A 875 10.26 -31.30 -1.78
N THR A 876 10.82 -32.49 -2.03
CA THR A 876 12.21 -32.61 -2.50
C THR A 876 12.41 -31.81 -3.79
N ARG A 877 13.60 -31.22 -3.93
CA ARG A 877 13.94 -30.28 -5.01
C ARG A 877 13.52 -30.82 -6.38
N GLY A 878 12.67 -30.06 -7.08
CA GLY A 878 12.27 -30.34 -8.47
C GLY A 878 10.97 -31.11 -8.69
N LYS A 879 10.28 -31.56 -7.62
CA LYS A 879 8.98 -32.28 -7.76
C LYS A 879 7.78 -31.40 -7.45
N VAL A 880 7.67 -30.88 -6.22
CA VAL A 880 6.63 -29.94 -5.80
C VAL A 880 7.29 -28.72 -5.16
N ILE A 881 6.90 -27.53 -5.60
CA ILE A 881 7.44 -26.26 -5.09
C ILE A 881 6.43 -25.64 -4.12
N HIS A 882 6.92 -25.28 -2.93
CA HIS A 882 6.24 -24.45 -1.95
C HIS A 882 7.17 -23.33 -1.52
N ALA A 883 6.97 -22.16 -2.12
CA ALA A 883 7.72 -20.94 -1.84
C ALA A 883 6.85 -19.96 -1.04
N GLY A 884 7.43 -19.34 -0.02
CA GLY A 884 6.77 -18.30 0.78
C GLY A 884 7.75 -17.71 1.80
N THR A 885 7.85 -16.37 1.84
CA THR A 885 8.85 -15.64 2.64
C THR A 885 8.70 -15.85 4.15
N PHE A 886 7.48 -16.04 4.63
CA PHE A 886 7.18 -16.18 6.07
C PHE A 886 6.84 -17.63 6.47
N ASN A 887 7.11 -18.61 5.60
CA ASN A 887 6.90 -20.00 5.96
C ASN A 887 7.86 -20.39 7.09
N GLY A 888 7.32 -20.98 8.15
CA GLY A 888 8.14 -21.38 9.31
C GLY A 888 8.74 -20.20 10.08
N TYR A 889 8.21 -18.98 9.94
CA TYR A 889 8.82 -17.81 10.60
C TYR A 889 8.91 -18.01 12.13
N PRO A 890 10.00 -17.56 12.77
CA PRO A 890 10.34 -18.00 14.14
C PRO A 890 9.28 -17.69 15.21
N LEU A 891 8.65 -16.51 15.14
CA LEU A 891 7.62 -16.12 16.11
C LEU A 891 6.32 -16.94 15.97
N GLY A 892 6.04 -17.44 14.77
CA GLY A 892 4.95 -18.40 14.54
C GLY A 892 5.25 -19.76 15.17
N LEU A 893 6.50 -20.23 15.10
CA LEU A 893 6.93 -21.47 15.74
C LEU A 893 6.88 -21.36 17.27
N ALA A 894 7.32 -20.23 17.83
CA ALA A 894 7.19 -19.96 19.27
C ALA A 894 5.74 -20.00 19.73
N ALA A 895 4.82 -19.40 18.95
CA ALA A 895 3.38 -19.44 19.22
C ALA A 895 2.82 -20.87 19.26
N ILE A 896 3.26 -21.75 18.34
CA ILE A 896 2.86 -23.16 18.34
C ILE A 896 3.38 -23.84 19.61
N GLN A 897 4.68 -23.78 19.87
CA GLN A 897 5.29 -24.44 21.02
C GLN A 897 4.58 -24.05 22.32
N THR A 898 4.37 -22.76 22.53
CA THR A 898 3.75 -22.25 23.76
C THR A 898 2.28 -22.65 23.88
N THR A 899 1.56 -22.72 22.77
CA THR A 899 0.17 -23.22 22.78
C THR A 899 0.11 -24.66 23.23
N PHE A 900 1.00 -25.52 22.71
CA PHE A 900 1.07 -26.93 23.10
C PHE A 900 1.50 -27.08 24.55
N ASP A 901 2.54 -26.36 25.00
CA ASP A 901 3.02 -26.38 26.38
C ASP A 901 1.93 -26.00 27.39
N LEU A 902 1.14 -24.96 27.09
CA LEU A 902 0.04 -24.52 27.97
C LEU A 902 -1.02 -25.61 28.13
N ILE A 903 -1.35 -26.31 27.04
CA ILE A 903 -2.36 -27.37 27.04
C ILE A 903 -1.82 -28.64 27.70
N GLU A 904 -0.56 -29.01 27.45
CA GLU A 904 0.07 -30.17 28.09
C GLU A 904 0.21 -30.00 29.61
N ARG A 905 0.48 -28.77 30.07
CA ARG A 905 0.56 -28.43 31.50
C ARG A 905 -0.80 -28.44 32.19
N ASP A 906 -1.89 -28.39 31.42
CA ASP A 906 -3.25 -28.38 31.93
C ASP A 906 -4.15 -29.38 31.17
N PRO A 907 -3.99 -30.68 31.43
CA PRO A 907 -4.76 -31.72 30.73
C PRO A 907 -6.28 -31.58 30.87
N GLY A 908 -6.77 -30.91 31.92
CA GLY A 908 -8.19 -30.67 32.16
C GLY A 908 -8.77 -29.45 31.43
N CYS A 909 -7.98 -28.72 30.66
CA CYS A 909 -8.42 -27.47 30.03
C CYS A 909 -9.60 -27.64 29.07
N TYR A 910 -9.60 -28.69 28.23
CA TYR A 910 -10.70 -28.96 27.29
C TYR A 910 -12.01 -29.28 28.01
N ASP A 911 -11.96 -30.04 29.10
CA ASP A 911 -13.14 -30.35 29.90
C ASP A 911 -13.70 -29.10 30.59
N ARG A 912 -12.83 -28.24 31.15
CA ARG A 912 -13.27 -26.98 31.75
C ARG A 912 -13.89 -26.05 30.71
N MET A 913 -13.22 -25.84 29.57
CA MET A 913 -13.76 -25.06 28.45
C MET A 913 -15.12 -25.60 28.02
N GLY A 914 -15.22 -26.92 27.83
CA GLY A 914 -16.45 -27.58 27.44
C GLY A 914 -17.56 -27.45 28.48
N ASN A 915 -17.25 -27.56 29.78
CA ASN A 915 -18.21 -27.37 30.87
C ASN A 915 -18.78 -25.95 30.89
N ILE A 916 -17.93 -24.92 30.73
CA ILE A 916 -18.38 -23.53 30.69
C ILE A 916 -19.25 -23.29 29.45
N MET A 917 -18.84 -23.77 28.29
CA MET A 917 -19.62 -23.60 27.07
C MET A 917 -20.95 -24.36 27.10
N ARG A 918 -21.01 -25.54 27.74
CA ARG A 918 -22.28 -26.23 28.01
C ARG A 918 -23.22 -25.38 28.85
N GLN A 919 -22.72 -24.78 29.94
CA GLN A 919 -23.54 -23.90 30.78
C GLN A 919 -24.01 -22.64 30.04
N ILE A 920 -23.13 -22.00 29.26
CA ILE A 920 -23.51 -20.87 28.39
C ILE A 920 -24.60 -21.30 27.39
N SER A 921 -24.47 -22.49 26.79
CA SER A 921 -25.46 -23.03 25.86
C SER A 921 -26.79 -23.31 26.53
N ASP A 922 -26.79 -23.91 27.72
CA ASP A 922 -28.01 -24.16 28.51
C ASP A 922 -28.72 -22.86 28.84
N VAL A 923 -27.97 -21.83 29.25
CA VAL A 923 -28.51 -20.49 29.51
C VAL A 923 -29.07 -19.86 28.23
N PHE A 924 -28.38 -20.02 27.10
CA PHE A 924 -28.83 -19.49 25.82
C PHE A 924 -30.15 -20.11 25.36
N VAL A 925 -30.27 -21.44 25.46
CA VAL A 925 -31.51 -22.17 25.16
C VAL A 925 -32.63 -21.78 26.12
N LYS A 926 -32.34 -21.62 27.42
CA LYS A 926 -33.33 -21.11 28.40
C LYS A 926 -33.82 -19.71 28.06
N ALA A 927 -32.93 -18.81 27.67
CA ALA A 927 -33.27 -17.44 27.27
C ALA A 927 -34.13 -17.41 26.00
N ALA A 928 -33.82 -18.26 25.02
CA ALA A 928 -34.64 -18.43 23.82
C ALA A 928 -36.05 -18.94 24.15
N LYS A 929 -36.13 -19.98 25.00
CA LYS A 929 -37.39 -20.55 25.46
C LYS A 929 -38.26 -19.55 26.23
N ALA A 930 -37.65 -18.65 27.02
CA ALA A 930 -38.37 -17.63 27.79
C ALA A 930 -39.12 -16.61 26.91
N VAL A 931 -38.79 -16.56 25.61
CA VAL A 931 -39.39 -15.64 24.62
C VAL A 931 -40.03 -16.39 23.46
N ASP A 932 -40.31 -17.69 23.65
CA ASP A 932 -40.91 -18.59 22.65
C ASP A 932 -40.16 -18.60 21.31
N LEU A 933 -38.83 -18.52 21.34
CA LEU A 933 -37.98 -18.72 20.17
C LEU A 933 -37.36 -20.13 20.20
N PRO A 934 -37.52 -20.94 19.14
CA PRO A 934 -36.82 -22.21 19.05
C PRO A 934 -35.33 -21.96 18.82
N LEU A 935 -34.48 -22.66 19.56
CA LEU A 935 -33.03 -22.56 19.44
C LEU A 935 -32.38 -23.90 19.80
N VAL A 936 -31.54 -24.42 18.91
CA VAL A 936 -30.66 -25.56 19.16
C VAL A 936 -29.22 -25.09 19.13
N VAL A 937 -28.39 -25.63 20.03
CA VAL A 937 -26.93 -25.47 20.01
C VAL A 937 -26.32 -26.85 19.83
N GLN A 938 -25.48 -27.03 18.80
CA GLN A 938 -24.87 -28.30 18.45
C GLN A 938 -23.38 -28.15 18.08
N GLY A 939 -22.70 -29.28 17.89
CA GLY A 939 -21.27 -29.34 17.60
C GLY A 939 -20.43 -29.75 18.82
N MET A 940 -19.12 -29.52 18.75
CA MET A 940 -18.22 -29.81 19.86
C MET A 940 -18.26 -28.68 20.89
N PRO A 941 -18.19 -28.96 22.20
CA PRO A 941 -18.26 -27.92 23.23
C PRO A 941 -17.26 -26.77 23.08
N THR A 942 -16.12 -26.97 22.43
CA THR A 942 -15.12 -25.92 22.17
C THR A 942 -15.34 -25.15 20.85
N ALA A 943 -16.25 -25.62 19.99
CA ALA A 943 -16.64 -25.02 18.72
C ALA A 943 -18.11 -25.36 18.43
N LEU A 944 -19.02 -24.59 19.02
CA LEU A 944 -20.47 -24.78 18.92
C LEU A 944 -21.07 -23.92 17.82
N VAL A 945 -22.21 -24.35 17.30
CA VAL A 945 -23.04 -23.60 16.36
C VAL A 945 -24.47 -23.59 16.89
N TYR A 946 -25.10 -22.42 16.88
CA TYR A 946 -26.52 -22.31 17.23
C TYR A 946 -27.36 -22.12 15.95
N HIS A 947 -28.59 -22.61 16.02
CA HIS A 947 -29.59 -22.52 14.95
C HIS A 947 -30.95 -22.21 15.57
N SER A 948 -31.61 -21.16 15.10
CA SER A 948 -32.94 -20.72 15.54
C SER A 948 -34.08 -21.61 15.02
N GLN A 949 -34.03 -22.90 15.38
CA GLN A 949 -35.02 -23.91 15.05
C GLN A 949 -35.11 -24.96 16.17
N SER A 950 -36.11 -25.85 16.08
CA SER A 950 -36.43 -26.81 17.15
C SER A 950 -35.63 -28.10 17.10
N THR A 951 -35.09 -28.46 15.93
CA THR A 951 -34.35 -29.71 15.71
C THR A 951 -32.91 -29.43 15.28
N PRO A 952 -31.93 -30.29 15.64
CA PRO A 952 -30.58 -30.19 15.11
C PRO A 952 -30.54 -30.24 13.58
N VAL A 953 -29.59 -29.53 12.99
CA VAL A 953 -29.28 -29.59 11.56
C VAL A 953 -28.48 -30.86 11.29
N SER A 954 -28.98 -31.72 10.41
CA SER A 954 -28.29 -32.94 9.94
C SER A 954 -27.62 -32.76 8.57
N SER A 955 -28.04 -31.77 7.77
CA SER A 955 -27.43 -31.39 6.49
C SER A 955 -27.48 -29.88 6.31
N THR A 956 -26.57 -29.31 5.49
CA THR A 956 -26.51 -27.86 5.27
C THR A 956 -27.81 -27.28 4.71
N GLU A 957 -28.60 -28.06 3.96
CA GLU A 957 -29.92 -27.66 3.48
C GLU A 957 -30.94 -27.46 4.60
N GLY A 958 -30.76 -28.13 5.74
CA GLY A 958 -31.56 -27.89 6.95
C GLY A 958 -31.36 -26.50 7.55
N TYR A 959 -30.26 -25.81 7.21
CA TYR A 959 -30.03 -24.43 7.61
C TYR A 959 -30.70 -23.46 6.61
N SER A 960 -32.02 -23.40 6.67
CA SER A 960 -32.84 -22.58 5.76
C SER A 960 -32.54 -21.09 5.88
N ASP A 961 -32.91 -20.31 4.86
CA ASP A 961 -32.68 -18.86 4.86
C ASP A 961 -33.41 -18.16 6.02
N LYS A 962 -34.61 -18.63 6.41
CA LYS A 962 -35.35 -18.12 7.56
C LYS A 962 -34.55 -18.28 8.86
N VAL A 963 -33.94 -19.45 9.07
CA VAL A 963 -33.12 -19.74 10.26
C VAL A 963 -31.85 -18.88 10.24
N LYS A 964 -31.18 -18.76 9.09
CA LYS A 964 -30.01 -17.87 8.92
C LYS A 964 -30.34 -16.42 9.27
N PHE A 965 -31.47 -15.88 8.79
CA PHE A 965 -31.89 -14.51 9.10
C PHE A 965 -32.20 -14.33 10.59
N CYS A 966 -32.89 -15.28 11.21
CA CYS A 966 -33.16 -15.24 12.65
C CYS A 966 -31.87 -15.27 13.47
N ASP A 967 -30.90 -16.11 13.10
CA ASP A 967 -29.60 -16.16 13.76
C ASP A 967 -28.80 -14.86 13.60
N ILE A 968 -28.84 -14.25 12.41
CA ILE A 968 -28.25 -12.93 12.16
C ILE A 968 -28.86 -11.90 13.11
N ILE A 969 -30.19 -11.87 13.26
CA ILE A 969 -30.88 -10.93 14.17
C ILE A 969 -30.43 -11.17 15.62
N ILE A 970 -30.42 -12.42 16.09
CA ILE A 970 -29.98 -12.78 17.44
C ILE A 970 -28.55 -12.29 17.67
N ARG A 971 -27.63 -12.56 16.73
CA ARG A 971 -26.24 -12.10 16.82
C ARG A 971 -26.13 -10.59 16.91
N GLU A 972 -26.73 -9.87 15.95
CA GLU A 972 -26.55 -8.42 15.85
C GLU A 972 -27.16 -7.68 17.04
N ILE A 973 -28.23 -8.21 17.61
CA ILE A 973 -28.81 -7.67 18.84
C ILE A 973 -27.92 -7.98 20.04
N SER A 974 -27.43 -9.21 20.16
CA SER A 974 -26.56 -9.64 21.27
C SER A 974 -25.29 -8.78 21.40
N LYS A 975 -24.74 -8.30 20.28
CA LYS A 975 -23.61 -7.33 20.29
C LYS A 975 -23.90 -6.07 21.10
N ARG A 976 -25.16 -5.57 21.04
CA ARG A 976 -25.59 -4.37 21.78
C ARG A 976 -25.75 -4.60 23.28
N TYR A 977 -25.69 -5.86 23.71
CA TYR A 977 -25.71 -6.27 25.10
C TYR A 977 -24.34 -6.81 25.55
N GLY A 978 -23.27 -6.61 24.77
CA GLY A 978 -21.94 -7.04 25.17
C GLY A 978 -21.61 -8.49 24.86
N ILE A 979 -22.34 -9.17 23.97
CA ILE A 979 -22.09 -10.58 23.63
C ILE A 979 -21.68 -10.68 22.16
N GLN A 980 -20.45 -11.12 21.91
CA GLN A 980 -19.89 -11.24 20.56
C GLN A 980 -19.96 -12.69 20.08
N PHE A 981 -20.88 -13.00 19.17
CA PHE A 981 -20.89 -14.26 18.44
C PHE A 981 -20.19 -14.14 17.08
N SER A 982 -19.81 -15.28 16.49
CA SER A 982 -19.32 -15.30 15.12
C SER A 982 -20.38 -14.87 14.10
N PRO A 983 -19.99 -14.20 13.00
CA PRO A 983 -20.89 -13.90 11.87
C PRO A 983 -21.57 -15.11 11.22
N LEU A 984 -21.13 -16.35 11.53
CA LEU A 984 -21.74 -17.59 11.03
C LEU A 984 -22.41 -18.42 12.15
N SER A 985 -22.97 -17.76 13.18
CA SER A 985 -23.71 -18.40 14.28
C SER A 985 -22.88 -19.37 15.15
N ARG A 986 -21.57 -19.13 15.23
CA ARG A 986 -20.63 -19.98 15.99
C ARG A 986 -20.20 -19.35 17.30
N MET A 987 -19.95 -20.21 18.28
CA MET A 987 -19.46 -19.88 19.62
C MET A 987 -18.21 -20.71 19.92
N TYR A 988 -17.14 -20.04 20.32
CA TYR A 988 -15.86 -20.67 20.61
C TYR A 988 -15.45 -20.44 22.07
N SER A 989 -14.85 -21.46 22.67
CA SER A 989 -14.24 -21.34 23.99
C SER A 989 -12.83 -20.78 23.93
N ASN A 990 -12.24 -20.41 25.06
CA ASN A 990 -10.80 -20.19 25.19
C ASN A 990 -10.29 -20.67 26.57
N LEU A 991 -8.98 -20.89 26.71
CA LEU A 991 -8.36 -21.49 27.89
C LEU A 991 -8.61 -20.70 29.19
N LEU A 992 -8.87 -19.40 29.09
CA LEU A 992 -9.03 -18.48 30.22
C LEU A 992 -10.51 -18.27 30.61
N MET A 993 -11.43 -19.03 30.02
CA MET A 993 -12.83 -18.95 30.40
C MET A 993 -13.06 -19.38 31.85
N SER A 994 -14.02 -18.73 32.51
CA SER A 994 -14.38 -19.00 33.90
C SER A 994 -15.90 -18.96 34.14
N GLN A 995 -16.32 -19.27 35.37
CA GLN A 995 -17.72 -19.15 35.80
C GLN A 995 -18.25 -17.72 35.73
N ASP A 996 -17.37 -16.72 35.75
CA ASP A 996 -17.75 -15.31 35.60
C ASP A 996 -18.26 -15.02 34.19
N ASP A 997 -17.83 -15.81 33.19
CA ASP A 997 -18.32 -15.74 31.81
C ASP A 997 -19.75 -16.24 31.68
N VAL A 998 -20.09 -17.31 32.41
CA VAL A 998 -21.45 -17.83 32.47
C VAL A 998 -22.39 -16.79 33.08
N ARG A 999 -21.99 -16.17 34.20
CA ARG A 999 -22.79 -15.13 34.86
C ARG A 999 -22.94 -13.89 33.98
N PHE A 1000 -21.86 -13.41 33.36
CA PHE A 1000 -21.91 -12.27 32.44
C PHE A 1000 -22.88 -12.52 31.29
N PHE A 1001 -22.84 -13.73 30.71
CA PHE A 1001 -23.74 -14.13 29.63
C PHE A 1001 -25.19 -14.19 30.12
N GLU A 1002 -25.45 -14.86 31.25
CA GLU A 1002 -26.78 -15.00 31.86
C GLU A 1002 -27.45 -13.66 32.17
N GLU A 1003 -26.69 -12.70 32.72
CA GLU A 1003 -27.18 -11.35 33.04
C GLU A 1003 -27.67 -10.55 31.81
N ARG A 1004 -27.22 -10.91 30.59
CA ARG A 1004 -27.40 -10.09 29.37
C ARG A 1004 -28.23 -10.77 28.29
N ILE A 1005 -28.12 -12.10 28.16
CA ILE A 1005 -28.71 -12.81 27.02
C ILE A 1005 -30.24 -12.84 27.06
N PHE A 1006 -30.88 -12.84 28.23
CA PHE A 1006 -32.34 -12.83 28.33
C PHE A 1006 -32.94 -11.55 27.72
N ASP A 1007 -32.36 -10.39 28.04
CA ASP A 1007 -32.78 -9.11 27.47
C ASP A 1007 -32.48 -9.02 25.96
N ALA A 1008 -31.31 -9.53 25.55
CA ALA A 1008 -30.95 -9.62 24.15
C ALA A 1008 -31.96 -10.47 23.35
N MET A 1009 -32.36 -11.63 23.90
CA MET A 1009 -33.33 -12.52 23.28
C MET A 1009 -34.74 -11.93 23.24
N ALA A 1010 -35.19 -11.25 24.31
CA ALA A 1010 -36.48 -10.55 24.31
C ALA A 1010 -36.55 -9.45 23.24
N ASN A 1011 -35.45 -8.75 23.01
CA ASN A 1011 -35.37 -7.76 21.94
C ASN A 1011 -35.24 -8.41 20.55
N ALA A 1012 -34.47 -9.49 20.42
CA ALA A 1012 -34.38 -10.27 19.18
C ALA A 1012 -35.74 -10.81 18.76
N ARG A 1013 -36.53 -11.31 19.71
CA ARG A 1013 -37.89 -11.75 19.45
C ARG A 1013 -38.76 -10.67 18.82
N LYS A 1014 -38.76 -9.46 19.40
CA LYS A 1014 -39.52 -8.32 18.87
C LYS A 1014 -39.12 -7.98 17.44
N VAL A 1015 -37.82 -8.00 17.13
CA VAL A 1015 -37.33 -7.71 15.78
C VAL A 1015 -37.73 -8.82 14.81
N ILE A 1016 -37.57 -10.09 15.19
CA ILE A 1016 -38.01 -11.25 14.39
C ILE A 1016 -39.51 -11.15 14.07
N ASP A 1017 -40.35 -10.84 15.06
CA ASP A 1017 -41.80 -10.68 14.86
C ASP A 1017 -42.15 -9.57 13.87
N ILE A 1018 -41.45 -8.43 13.96
CA ILE A 1018 -41.61 -7.31 13.03
C ILE A 1018 -41.14 -7.70 11.63
N THR A 1019 -40.00 -8.38 11.52
CA THR A 1019 -39.40 -8.78 10.24
C THR A 1019 -40.28 -9.79 9.50
N PHE A 1020 -40.90 -10.72 10.21
CA PHE A 1020 -41.68 -11.81 9.61
C PHE A 1020 -43.21 -11.62 9.70
N LYS A 1021 -43.73 -10.44 10.07
CA LYS A 1021 -45.16 -10.04 10.16
C LYS A 1021 -46.15 -11.22 10.07
N GLU A 1022 -46.45 -11.82 11.22
CA GLU A 1022 -47.41 -12.92 11.47
C GLU A 1022 -47.10 -14.28 10.80
N GLY A 1023 -46.71 -15.26 11.63
CA GLY A 1023 -46.77 -16.69 11.30
C GLY A 1023 -45.62 -17.54 11.84
N ILE A 1024 -45.58 -17.78 13.16
CA ILE A 1024 -45.05 -19.04 13.68
C ILE A 1024 -46.15 -20.07 13.40
N ASP A 1025 -46.07 -20.70 12.23
CA ASP A 1025 -46.51 -22.06 11.90
C ASP A 1025 -46.62 -22.21 10.37
N ALA A 1026 -45.56 -22.74 9.75
CA ALA A 1026 -45.55 -23.58 8.54
C ALA A 1026 -44.12 -24.11 8.33
#